data_AF-A0A7C1UHX8-F1
#
_entry.id   AF-A0A7C1UHX8-F1
#
_cell.length_a   1.000
_cell.length_b   1.000
_cell.length_c   1.000
_cell.angle_alpha   90.00
_cell.angle_beta   90.00
_cell.angle_gamma   90.00
#
_symmetry.space_group_name_H-M   'P 1'
#
loop_
_entity.id
_entity.type
_entity.pdbx_description
1 polymer ?
#
loop_
_entity_poly.entity_id
_entity_poly.type
_entity_poly.pdbx_seq_one_letter_code
_entity_poly.pdbx_strand_id
1 'polypeptide(L)'
;MTRGSDRGRGLGVSTMGIIGIDLAGSHSLLAQSYITSSEPRPLMVLIALAALVAAVAVLLRMWLVTRPNRPEEGPATSELGPEPPALVDLLTGGFTVEGDAVAATAVDLAARRYLDIDDVGDGNVILTRRRRQPPGEITRYEKRVLDHVFSRAVQGVTPAAALTLGPEGVSRRWYRGFVREVNADGRRLGLCHRRWDFTHLAVVWVAVGVAWAASLAAALTTERTPVDRTEVDIWSMALGLVLVGVAGFSYLARRITRSDAQADTPVGLAAASRWLGVRRYFMDHGNFGDQPAPAVRIWERNLAYATAMGLAPKVQAQLPFETEDDHTAWSQETGAWRRVKVRYLSVVPGWGVHPFRVLLTGALQTLIWGAVAYVALLVARGDVEMSGLPDNTRRTVNLVAALAVVVVVPLILLGLVRLVLGLWDLFPRRTVEGELVRAREFRTGHRLPRVVQWMLWSGRDQSGMRRDQRRKVRWYVAVDDGTSDRIVAYSCRSDVWRRVRQGSRVRMKVSPRLGYVSSLEEISPPPTPTGAAVAHELVEDVTDRLGEKMGSVIGGLGTSLARMQDMTDGQGRPLLDQPVDDGGTLREKLQEARDALGRARRQGEGLPVDRGDGSSLLGGLFDRIQEGLEAATEGERRAGDPEASDLAAPSPPGDDPGAEG
;
A
#
# COMPACT_ATOMS: atom_id res chain seq x y z
N MET A 1 94.59 27.96 -73.45
CA MET A 1 94.05 28.60 -74.68
C MET A 1 92.97 27.65 -75.19
N THR A 2 91.67 27.93 -75.27
CA THR A 2 90.84 29.15 -75.39
C THR A 2 89.42 28.85 -74.88
N ARG A 3 88.69 29.90 -74.49
CA ARG A 3 87.35 29.97 -73.87
C ARG A 3 86.16 29.68 -74.82
N GLY A 4 85.00 29.35 -74.22
CA GLY A 4 83.63 29.71 -74.67
C GLY A 4 82.63 28.54 -74.58
N SER A 5 81.72 28.48 -73.58
CA SER A 5 80.32 28.98 -73.58
C SER A 5 79.44 28.29 -74.64
N ASP A 6 78.30 27.62 -74.37
CA ASP A 6 77.13 28.06 -73.60
C ASP A 6 76.13 26.90 -73.30
N ARG A 7 75.18 27.20 -72.40
CA ARG A 7 73.97 26.53 -71.87
C ARG A 7 73.26 25.37 -72.62
N GLY A 8 72.66 24.49 -71.80
CA GLY A 8 71.18 24.43 -71.72
C GLY A 8 70.44 23.10 -72.03
N ARG A 9 70.14 22.34 -70.96
CA ARG A 9 68.96 21.48 -70.69
C ARG A 9 68.36 20.56 -71.77
N GLY A 10 68.25 19.27 -71.42
CA GLY A 10 67.10 18.43 -71.81
C GLY A 10 67.31 16.90 -71.73
N LEU A 11 66.88 16.31 -70.60
CA LEU A 11 66.25 14.97 -70.41
C LEU A 11 66.94 13.73 -71.01
N GLY A 12 67.22 12.62 -70.31
CA GLY A 12 66.82 12.17 -68.97
C GLY A 12 66.57 10.66 -69.01
N VAL A 13 67.41 9.85 -68.34
CA VAL A 13 67.08 8.53 -67.76
C VAL A 13 68.09 8.30 -66.64
N SER A 14 67.64 8.27 -65.38
CA SER A 14 68.46 7.88 -64.23
C SER A 14 67.73 6.87 -63.37
N THR A 15 68.50 5.87 -62.99
CA THR A 15 68.19 4.66 -62.24
C THR A 15 68.34 4.92 -60.73
N MET A 16 67.42 4.35 -59.94
CA MET A 16 67.64 3.79 -58.59
C MET A 16 68.01 4.73 -57.40
N GLY A 17 67.11 4.76 -56.40
CA GLY A 17 67.37 5.31 -55.06
C GLY A 17 66.24 4.99 -54.08
N ILE A 18 66.49 4.04 -53.17
CA ILE A 18 65.59 3.54 -52.12
C ILE A 18 65.50 4.60 -51.00
N ILE A 19 64.29 5.02 -50.63
CA ILE A 19 64.03 5.92 -49.49
C ILE A 19 63.83 5.08 -48.23
N GLY A 20 64.74 5.24 -47.26
CA GLY A 20 64.55 4.81 -45.88
C GLY A 20 63.72 5.84 -45.12
N ILE A 21 62.63 5.38 -44.48
CA ILE A 21 61.77 6.19 -43.60
C ILE A 21 62.30 6.03 -42.17
N ASP A 22 62.72 7.15 -41.59
CA ASP A 22 63.12 7.25 -40.18
C ASP A 22 61.84 7.35 -39.29
N LEU A 23 61.59 6.30 -38.50
CA LEU A 23 60.35 6.06 -37.74
C LEU A 23 60.56 6.14 -36.22
N ALA A 24 61.67 6.72 -35.75
CA ALA A 24 62.05 6.68 -34.33
C ALA A 24 61.76 7.97 -33.51
N GLY A 25 61.27 9.06 -34.12
CA GLY A 25 61.19 10.36 -33.45
C GLY A 25 59.81 10.82 -32.93
N SER A 26 58.70 10.19 -33.33
CA SER A 26 57.34 10.75 -33.13
C SER A 26 56.48 10.04 -32.08
N HIS A 27 56.98 8.98 -31.44
CA HIS A 27 56.23 8.21 -30.44
C HIS A 27 56.52 8.63 -28.98
N SER A 28 57.58 9.39 -28.72
CA SER A 28 57.96 9.82 -27.36
C SER A 28 57.26 11.12 -26.92
N LEU A 29 56.93 12.03 -27.83
CA LEU A 29 56.31 13.32 -27.48
C LEU A 29 54.82 13.22 -27.16
N LEU A 30 54.08 12.27 -27.77
CA LEU A 30 52.65 12.06 -27.49
C LEU A 30 52.40 11.28 -26.17
N ALA A 31 53.37 10.49 -25.71
CA ALA A 31 53.30 9.84 -24.40
C ALA A 31 53.62 10.81 -23.24
N GLN A 32 54.45 11.83 -23.51
CA GLN A 32 54.90 12.79 -22.49
C GLN A 32 53.87 13.89 -22.21
N SER A 33 52.98 14.23 -23.17
CA SER A 33 51.89 15.18 -22.95
C SER A 33 50.68 14.61 -22.21
N TYR A 34 50.53 13.29 -22.12
CA TYR A 34 49.40 12.65 -21.41
C TYR A 34 49.66 12.43 -19.91
N ILE A 35 50.92 12.42 -19.48
CA ILE A 35 51.31 12.15 -18.09
C ILE A 35 51.44 13.44 -17.26
N THR A 36 51.50 14.62 -17.91
CA THR A 36 51.89 15.88 -17.25
C THR A 36 50.75 16.91 -17.08
N SER A 37 49.50 16.52 -17.35
CA SER A 37 48.31 17.32 -17.00
C SER A 37 47.31 16.46 -16.21
N SER A 38 47.74 15.93 -15.07
CA SER A 38 46.85 15.26 -14.14
C SER A 38 45.98 16.30 -13.42
N GLU A 39 44.98 16.84 -14.12
CA GLU A 39 43.89 17.49 -13.40
C GLU A 39 43.28 16.43 -12.46
N PRO A 40 43.17 16.68 -11.14
CA PRO A 40 42.70 15.67 -10.18
C PRO A 40 41.22 15.29 -10.39
N ARG A 41 40.46 16.08 -11.16
CA ARG A 41 39.01 15.97 -11.35
C ARG A 41 38.54 14.64 -11.98
N PRO A 42 39.04 14.19 -13.14
CA PRO A 42 38.67 12.89 -13.75
C PRO A 42 38.88 11.71 -12.79
N LEU A 43 40.03 11.68 -12.12
CA LEU A 43 40.38 10.63 -11.18
C LEU A 43 39.36 10.57 -10.03
N MET A 44 39.00 11.72 -9.45
CA MET A 44 38.06 11.77 -8.33
C MET A 44 36.63 11.36 -8.71
N VAL A 45 36.16 11.75 -9.90
CA VAL A 45 34.84 11.30 -10.39
C VAL A 45 34.82 9.80 -10.66
N LEU A 46 35.90 9.24 -11.21
CA LEU A 46 36.04 7.78 -11.39
C LEU A 46 36.09 7.03 -10.06
N ILE A 47 36.77 7.57 -9.04
CA ILE A 47 36.76 7.02 -7.67
C ILE A 47 35.35 7.04 -7.09
N ALA A 48 34.60 8.14 -7.27
CA ALA A 48 33.22 8.25 -6.80
C ALA A 48 32.29 7.25 -7.50
N LEU A 49 32.45 7.05 -8.81
CA LEU A 49 31.71 6.04 -9.56
C LEU A 49 32.05 4.62 -9.11
N ALA A 50 33.33 4.30 -8.94
CA ALA A 50 33.79 3.01 -8.46
C ALA A 50 33.24 2.71 -7.04
N ALA A 51 33.22 3.71 -6.16
CA ALA A 51 32.63 3.60 -4.83
C ALA A 51 31.12 3.31 -4.88
N LEU A 52 30.38 3.95 -5.79
CA LEU A 52 28.95 3.66 -6.01
C LEU A 52 28.74 2.22 -6.51
N VAL A 53 29.52 1.76 -7.50
CA VAL A 53 29.43 0.40 -8.03
C VAL A 53 29.74 -0.64 -6.95
N ALA A 54 30.80 -0.43 -6.17
CA ALA A 54 31.15 -1.27 -5.04
C ALA A 54 30.04 -1.32 -3.99
N ALA A 55 29.43 -0.17 -3.66
CA ALA A 55 28.32 -0.09 -2.71
C ALA A 55 27.08 -0.87 -3.20
N VAL A 56 26.74 -0.76 -4.49
CA VAL A 56 25.67 -1.55 -5.11
C VAL A 56 25.99 -3.05 -5.07
N ALA A 57 27.23 -3.44 -5.34
CA ALA A 57 27.67 -4.84 -5.27
C ALA A 57 27.59 -5.40 -3.84
N VAL A 58 28.01 -4.62 -2.82
CA VAL A 58 27.88 -4.97 -1.40
C VAL A 58 26.41 -5.20 -1.04
N LEU A 59 25.52 -4.30 -1.44
CA LEU A 59 24.09 -4.45 -1.19
C LEU A 59 23.51 -5.70 -1.85
N LEU A 60 23.87 -5.96 -3.10
CA LEU A 60 23.44 -7.15 -3.83
C LEU A 60 23.93 -8.42 -3.13
N ARG A 61 25.21 -8.44 -2.70
CA ARG A 61 25.80 -9.56 -1.96
C ARG A 61 25.06 -9.80 -0.65
N MET A 62 24.83 -8.76 0.14
CA MET A 62 24.07 -8.86 1.41
C MET A 62 22.64 -9.33 1.17
N TRP A 63 22.00 -8.86 0.09
CA TRP A 63 20.66 -9.31 -0.25
C TRP A 63 20.61 -10.79 -0.63
N LEU A 64 21.65 -11.32 -1.29
CA LEU A 64 21.78 -12.74 -1.64
C LEU A 64 22.08 -13.62 -0.41
N VAL A 65 22.99 -13.18 0.46
CA VAL A 65 23.41 -13.93 1.66
C VAL A 65 22.29 -13.99 2.71
N THR A 66 21.49 -12.94 2.83
CA THR A 66 20.37 -12.88 3.80
C THR A 66 19.07 -13.48 3.25
N ARG A 67 19.09 -14.22 2.14
CA ARG A 67 17.85 -14.85 1.63
C ARG A 67 17.42 -15.97 2.59
N PRO A 68 16.14 -16.02 3.00
CA PRO A 68 15.68 -17.10 3.84
C PRO A 68 15.75 -18.43 3.09
N ASN A 69 16.14 -19.48 3.79
CA ASN A 69 16.07 -20.84 3.27
C ASN A 69 14.60 -21.25 3.12
N ARG A 70 14.30 -22.03 2.09
CA ARG A 70 12.97 -22.62 1.95
C ARG A 70 12.90 -23.85 2.84
N PRO A 71 11.90 -23.96 3.74
CA PRO A 71 11.72 -25.17 4.53
C PRO A 71 11.42 -26.34 3.61
N GLU A 72 12.05 -27.48 3.89
CA GLU A 72 11.71 -28.75 3.24
C GLU A 72 10.45 -29.33 3.89
N GLU A 73 9.61 -29.99 3.10
CA GLU A 73 8.38 -30.60 3.60
C GLU A 73 8.71 -31.86 4.41
N GLY A 74 8.25 -31.90 5.68
CA GLY A 74 8.39 -33.07 6.54
C GLY A 74 7.38 -34.18 6.21
N PRO A 75 7.49 -35.36 6.86
CA PRO A 75 6.52 -36.43 6.68
C PRO A 75 5.10 -35.98 7.06
N ALA A 76 4.10 -36.47 6.33
CA ALA A 76 2.70 -36.14 6.58
C ALA A 76 2.29 -36.57 8.01
N THR A 77 1.69 -35.66 8.77
CA THR A 77 1.29 -35.91 10.16
C THR A 77 0.01 -35.15 10.51
N SER A 78 -0.86 -35.75 11.34
CA SER A 78 -2.05 -35.08 11.88
C SER A 78 -1.76 -34.31 13.17
N GLU A 79 -0.56 -34.46 13.74
CA GLU A 79 -0.21 -33.88 15.03
C GLU A 79 0.07 -32.38 14.92
N LEU A 80 -0.75 -31.57 15.59
CA LEU A 80 -0.58 -30.13 15.65
C LEU A 80 0.61 -29.75 16.54
N GLY A 81 1.40 -28.78 16.07
CA GLY A 81 2.47 -28.17 16.87
C GLY A 81 1.96 -27.22 17.95
N PRO A 82 2.84 -26.75 18.85
CA PRO A 82 2.50 -25.78 19.89
C PRO A 82 2.30 -24.36 19.34
N GLU A 83 2.73 -24.08 18.10
CA GLU A 83 2.68 -22.74 17.54
C GLU A 83 1.24 -22.29 17.24
N PRO A 84 0.86 -21.03 17.53
CA PRO A 84 -0.43 -20.46 17.18
C PRO A 84 -0.58 -20.26 15.66
N PRO A 85 -1.81 -20.23 15.12
CA PRO A 85 -2.04 -20.21 13.68
C PRO A 85 -1.37 -19.05 12.92
N ALA A 86 -1.27 -17.86 13.52
CA ALA A 86 -0.56 -16.74 12.91
C ALA A 86 0.95 -17.00 12.71
N LEU A 87 1.58 -17.77 13.60
CA LEU A 87 2.96 -18.20 13.45
C LEU A 87 3.07 -19.36 12.45
N VAL A 88 2.06 -20.22 12.35
CA VAL A 88 2.01 -21.26 11.31
C VAL A 88 1.94 -20.64 9.91
N ASP A 89 1.12 -19.62 9.73
CA ASP A 89 1.08 -18.83 8.48
C ASP A 89 2.45 -18.21 8.17
N LEU A 90 3.09 -17.57 9.16
CA LEU A 90 4.46 -17.04 9.01
C LEU A 90 5.46 -18.12 8.55
N LEU A 91 5.45 -19.29 9.19
CA LEU A 91 6.41 -20.37 8.93
C LEU A 91 6.18 -21.02 7.55
N THR A 92 4.93 -21.39 7.26
CA THR A 92 4.57 -22.06 6.01
C THR A 92 4.60 -21.09 4.82
N GLY A 93 4.38 -19.80 5.05
CA GLY A 93 4.53 -18.71 4.08
C GLY A 93 5.99 -18.33 3.76
N GLY A 94 6.99 -19.01 4.32
CA GLY A 94 8.41 -18.72 4.07
C GLY A 94 8.90 -17.49 4.84
N PHE A 95 8.54 -17.39 6.11
CA PHE A 95 8.85 -16.29 7.02
C PHE A 95 8.19 -14.96 6.61
N THR A 96 7.01 -15.04 5.99
CA THR A 96 6.15 -13.89 5.69
C THR A 96 4.72 -14.17 6.14
N VAL A 97 4.13 -13.21 6.85
CA VAL A 97 2.72 -13.27 7.28
C VAL A 97 1.82 -12.88 6.10
N GLU A 98 1.01 -13.82 5.63
CA GLU A 98 -0.03 -13.61 4.62
C GLU A 98 -1.36 -13.16 5.30
N GLY A 99 -2.32 -12.69 4.48
CA GLY A 99 -3.58 -12.11 4.99
C GLY A 99 -4.41 -13.09 5.83
N ASP A 100 -4.22 -14.38 5.59
CA ASP A 100 -4.98 -15.51 6.11
C ASP A 100 -4.73 -15.68 7.61
N ALA A 101 -3.57 -15.24 8.09
CA ALA A 101 -3.20 -15.25 9.50
C ALA A 101 -4.25 -14.57 10.39
N VAL A 102 -4.91 -13.51 9.92
CA VAL A 102 -5.91 -12.79 10.72
C VAL A 102 -7.19 -13.61 10.89
N ALA A 103 -7.72 -14.15 9.79
CA ALA A 103 -8.89 -15.01 9.82
C ALA A 103 -8.60 -16.30 10.62
N ALA A 104 -7.45 -16.91 10.40
CA ALA A 104 -7.01 -18.08 11.16
C ALA A 104 -6.92 -17.80 12.67
N THR A 105 -6.42 -16.62 13.05
CA THR A 105 -6.37 -16.19 14.46
C THR A 105 -7.77 -16.03 15.03
N ALA A 106 -8.71 -15.44 14.29
CA ALA A 106 -10.10 -15.30 14.75
C ALA A 106 -10.79 -16.67 14.93
N VAL A 107 -10.55 -17.62 14.02
CA VAL A 107 -11.08 -18.99 14.11
C VAL A 107 -10.45 -19.74 15.28
N ASP A 108 -9.15 -19.58 15.54
CA ASP A 108 -8.51 -20.18 16.73
C ASP A 108 -9.06 -19.61 18.03
N LEU A 109 -9.31 -18.30 18.09
CA LEU A 109 -9.97 -17.67 19.22
C LEU A 109 -11.40 -18.18 19.42
N ALA A 110 -12.10 -18.53 18.34
CA ALA A 110 -13.40 -19.18 18.41
C ALA A 110 -13.31 -20.61 18.95
N ALA A 111 -12.35 -21.40 18.45
CA ALA A 111 -12.07 -22.74 18.94
C ALA A 111 -11.72 -22.73 20.45
N ARG A 112 -10.95 -21.72 20.88
CA ARG A 112 -10.61 -21.45 22.28
C ARG A 112 -11.71 -20.79 23.09
N ARG A 113 -12.92 -20.58 22.53
CA ARG A 113 -14.11 -20.03 23.22
C ARG A 113 -13.99 -18.57 23.70
N TYR A 114 -13.14 -17.75 23.09
CA TYR A 114 -13.11 -16.30 23.34
C TYR A 114 -14.22 -15.55 22.58
N LEU A 115 -14.66 -16.10 21.45
CA LEU A 115 -15.78 -15.63 20.65
C LEU A 115 -16.56 -16.83 20.09
N ASP A 116 -17.80 -16.63 19.67
CA ASP A 116 -18.53 -17.62 18.86
C ASP A 116 -18.67 -17.13 17.43
N ILE A 117 -18.67 -18.08 16.49
CA ILE A 117 -18.91 -17.86 15.07
C ILE A 117 -20.14 -18.69 14.72
N ASP A 118 -21.25 -18.01 14.41
CA ASP A 118 -22.52 -18.64 14.09
C ASP A 118 -23.00 -18.23 12.69
N ASP A 119 -23.74 -19.13 12.04
CA ASP A 119 -24.44 -18.85 10.78
C ASP A 119 -25.87 -18.43 11.10
N VAL A 120 -26.32 -17.30 10.54
CA VAL A 120 -27.69 -16.79 10.70
C VAL A 120 -28.59 -17.18 9.52
N GLY A 121 -28.07 -17.93 8.55
CA GLY A 121 -28.76 -18.28 7.30
C GLY A 121 -28.24 -17.47 6.12
N ASP A 122 -28.40 -18.01 4.91
CA ASP A 122 -27.97 -17.42 3.63
C ASP A 122 -26.47 -17.12 3.51
N GLY A 123 -25.64 -17.81 4.31
CA GLY A 123 -24.18 -17.64 4.33
C GLY A 123 -23.70 -16.43 5.14
N ASN A 124 -24.60 -15.81 5.91
CA ASN A 124 -24.29 -14.67 6.77
C ASN A 124 -23.72 -15.14 8.11
N VAL A 125 -22.44 -14.85 8.32
CA VAL A 125 -21.74 -15.20 9.56
C VAL A 125 -21.76 -14.04 10.54
N ILE A 126 -22.06 -14.33 11.80
CA ILE A 126 -21.96 -13.37 12.91
C ILE A 126 -20.93 -13.84 13.93
N LEU A 127 -20.25 -12.89 14.55
CA LEU A 127 -19.32 -13.11 15.64
C LEU A 127 -19.90 -12.52 16.91
N THR A 128 -19.95 -13.30 17.99
CA THR A 128 -20.46 -12.82 19.28
C THR A 128 -19.43 -12.96 20.39
N ARG A 129 -19.44 -12.02 21.33
CA ARG A 129 -18.55 -12.08 22.49
C ARG A 129 -19.11 -13.09 23.50
N ARG A 130 -18.29 -14.07 23.89
CA ARG A 130 -18.61 -14.94 25.03
C ARG A 130 -18.58 -14.13 26.34
N ARG A 131 -19.65 -14.21 27.14
CA ARG A 131 -19.78 -13.49 28.43
C ARG A 131 -18.73 -13.91 29.46
N ARG A 132 -18.32 -15.18 29.45
CA ARG A 132 -17.29 -15.73 30.33
C ARG A 132 -16.06 -16.09 29.51
N GLN A 133 -14.99 -15.33 29.68
CA GLN A 133 -13.73 -15.62 29.01
C GLN A 133 -13.04 -16.81 29.70
N PRO A 134 -12.57 -17.80 28.94
CA PRO A 134 -11.82 -18.91 29.51
C PRO A 134 -10.45 -18.42 30.04
N PRO A 135 -9.90 -19.08 31.07
CA PRO A 135 -8.55 -18.80 31.53
C PRO A 135 -7.53 -19.16 30.43
N GLY A 136 -6.64 -18.22 30.09
CA GLY A 136 -5.61 -18.44 29.09
C GLY A 136 -4.95 -17.12 28.66
N GLU A 137 -3.65 -17.17 28.39
CA GLU A 137 -2.92 -16.02 27.89
C GLU A 137 -3.29 -15.75 26.43
N ILE A 138 -3.66 -14.51 26.13
CA ILE A 138 -3.90 -14.02 24.77
C ILE A 138 -2.67 -13.24 24.33
N THR A 139 -2.15 -13.54 23.14
CA THR A 139 -1.02 -12.80 22.58
C THR A 139 -1.41 -11.37 22.17
N ARG A 140 -0.43 -10.49 21.94
CA ARG A 140 -0.71 -9.10 21.54
C ARG A 140 -1.49 -9.01 20.22
N TYR A 141 -1.14 -9.84 19.25
CA TYR A 141 -1.81 -9.86 17.95
C TYR A 141 -3.20 -10.51 18.03
N GLU A 142 -3.42 -11.53 18.87
CA GLU A 142 -4.75 -12.08 19.14
C GLU A 142 -5.67 -11.05 19.79
N LYS A 143 -5.15 -10.32 20.80
CA LYS A 143 -5.89 -9.23 21.43
C LYS A 143 -6.27 -8.16 20.41
N ARG A 144 -5.34 -7.80 19.52
CA ARG A 144 -5.61 -6.86 18.42
C ARG A 144 -6.75 -7.34 17.52
N VAL A 145 -6.85 -8.64 17.23
CA VAL A 145 -7.96 -9.21 16.46
C VAL A 145 -9.27 -9.14 17.24
N LEU A 146 -9.29 -9.54 18.52
CA LEU A 146 -10.47 -9.44 19.37
C LEU A 146 -10.98 -8.00 19.48
N ASP A 147 -10.09 -7.06 19.79
CA ASP A 147 -10.41 -5.64 19.91
C ASP A 147 -10.99 -5.12 18.58
N HIS A 148 -10.49 -5.60 17.44
CA HIS A 148 -10.98 -5.22 16.12
C HIS A 148 -12.38 -5.78 15.79
N VAL A 149 -12.64 -7.03 16.16
CA VAL A 149 -13.96 -7.66 16.02
C VAL A 149 -14.98 -6.90 16.87
N PHE A 150 -14.64 -6.61 18.12
CA PHE A 150 -15.58 -6.06 19.08
C PHE A 150 -15.69 -4.53 19.06
N SER A 151 -14.73 -3.81 18.48
CA SER A 151 -14.89 -2.37 18.22
C SER A 151 -15.99 -2.07 17.20
N ARG A 152 -16.49 -3.08 16.48
CA ARG A 152 -17.58 -3.00 15.51
C ARG A 152 -18.83 -3.77 15.93
N ALA A 153 -18.86 -4.25 17.16
CA ALA A 153 -20.02 -4.94 17.68
C ALA A 153 -21.14 -3.93 17.94
N VAL A 154 -22.35 -4.26 17.49
CA VAL A 154 -23.58 -3.57 17.89
C VAL A 154 -24.34 -4.54 18.78
N GLN A 155 -24.62 -4.14 20.03
CA GLN A 155 -25.26 -4.99 21.05
C GLN A 155 -24.57 -6.35 21.28
N GLY A 156 -23.24 -6.41 21.10
CA GLY A 156 -22.45 -7.63 21.33
C GLY A 156 -22.38 -8.60 20.15
N VAL A 157 -22.94 -8.23 19.00
CA VAL A 157 -22.90 -8.99 17.75
C VAL A 157 -22.13 -8.21 16.69
N THR A 158 -21.19 -8.86 16.02
CA THR A 158 -20.42 -8.30 14.89
C THR A 158 -20.72 -9.11 13.63
N PRO A 159 -21.42 -8.53 12.64
CA PRO A 159 -21.58 -9.16 11.34
C PRO A 159 -20.22 -9.33 10.65
N ALA A 160 -19.99 -10.47 10.00
CA ALA A 160 -18.76 -10.73 9.26
C ALA A 160 -18.46 -9.66 8.20
N ALA A 161 -19.48 -9.16 7.49
CA ALA A 161 -19.33 -8.10 6.51
C ALA A 161 -18.77 -6.79 7.11
N ALA A 162 -18.98 -6.55 8.40
CA ALA A 162 -18.44 -5.40 9.11
C ALA A 162 -16.95 -5.56 9.45
N LEU A 163 -16.37 -6.77 9.37
CA LEU A 163 -14.97 -7.04 9.73
C LEU A 163 -13.94 -6.49 8.74
N THR A 164 -14.40 -5.91 7.63
CA THR A 164 -13.51 -5.25 6.65
C THR A 164 -12.64 -4.20 7.33
N LEU A 165 -11.32 -4.33 7.17
CA LEU A 165 -10.37 -3.30 7.57
C LEU A 165 -10.65 -2.09 6.67
N GLY A 166 -11.38 -1.06 7.14
CA GLY A 166 -11.96 0.06 6.38
C GLY A 166 -11.09 0.81 5.35
N PRO A 167 -10.89 2.14 5.41
CA PRO A 167 -10.16 2.87 4.36
C PRO A 167 -8.70 2.40 4.23
N GLU A 168 -8.21 2.17 2.99
CA GLU A 168 -6.91 1.54 2.67
C GLU A 168 -5.72 1.94 3.59
N GLY A 169 -5.63 3.22 3.96
CA GLY A 169 -4.55 3.75 4.79
C GLY A 169 -4.59 3.32 6.26
N VAL A 170 -5.77 3.21 6.86
CA VAL A 170 -5.98 2.76 8.25
C VAL A 170 -5.74 1.26 8.32
N SER A 171 -6.28 0.55 7.34
CA SER A 171 -6.21 -0.90 7.17
C SER A 171 -4.77 -1.39 7.00
N ARG A 172 -3.98 -0.76 6.13
CA ARG A 172 -2.53 -1.06 5.99
C ARG A 172 -1.71 -0.74 7.24
N ARG A 173 -2.15 0.21 8.08
CA ARG A 173 -1.44 0.53 9.33
C ARG A 173 -1.75 -0.50 10.40
N TRP A 174 -3.02 -0.89 10.53
CA TRP A 174 -3.45 -1.94 11.44
C TRP A 174 -2.80 -3.28 11.11
N TYR A 175 -2.82 -3.69 9.83
CA TYR A 175 -2.21 -4.94 9.39
C TYR A 175 -0.69 -4.95 9.63
N ARG A 176 0.01 -3.85 9.35
CA ARG A 176 1.44 -3.71 9.72
C ARG A 176 1.68 -3.74 11.24
N GLY A 177 0.69 -3.41 12.05
CA GLY A 177 0.73 -3.61 13.50
C GLY A 177 0.66 -5.09 13.86
N PHE A 178 -0.34 -5.79 13.31
CA PHE A 178 -0.52 -7.24 13.46
C PHE A 178 0.74 -8.02 13.04
N VAL A 179 1.24 -7.81 11.82
CA VAL A 179 2.46 -8.48 11.31
C VAL A 179 3.68 -8.24 12.20
N ARG A 180 3.82 -7.03 12.76
CA ARG A 180 4.93 -6.70 13.66
C ARG A 180 4.85 -7.44 14.99
N GLU A 181 3.64 -7.60 15.52
CA GLU A 181 3.38 -8.36 16.74
C GLU A 181 3.59 -9.86 16.54
N VAL A 182 3.12 -10.42 15.42
CA VAL A 182 3.39 -11.81 15.02
C VAL A 182 4.90 -12.05 14.86
N ASN A 183 5.60 -11.17 14.14
CA ASN A 183 7.05 -11.27 13.99
C ASN A 183 7.79 -11.12 15.33
N ALA A 184 7.31 -10.26 16.24
CA ALA A 184 7.91 -10.12 17.56
C ALA A 184 7.76 -11.39 18.39
N ASP A 185 6.61 -12.07 18.29
CA ASP A 185 6.39 -13.33 18.99
C ASP A 185 7.20 -14.48 18.39
N GLY A 186 7.25 -14.59 17.06
CA GLY A 186 8.10 -15.57 16.37
C GLY A 186 9.59 -15.41 16.74
N ARG A 187 10.07 -14.17 16.91
CA ARG A 187 11.42 -13.90 17.42
C ARG A 187 11.59 -14.28 18.89
N ARG A 188 10.59 -14.00 19.73
CA ARG A 188 10.59 -14.36 21.16
C ARG A 188 10.71 -15.87 21.35
N LEU A 189 10.04 -16.64 20.50
CA LEU A 189 10.08 -18.11 20.49
C LEU A 189 11.31 -18.69 19.76
N GLY A 190 12.20 -17.83 19.23
CA GLY A 190 13.39 -18.28 18.51
C GLY A 190 13.09 -18.94 17.16
N LEU A 191 11.88 -18.78 16.60
CA LEU A 191 11.46 -19.36 15.33
C LEU A 191 11.97 -18.56 14.13
N CYS A 192 12.09 -17.25 14.26
CA CYS A 192 12.62 -16.41 13.20
C CYS A 192 13.54 -15.34 13.78
N HIS A 193 14.32 -14.72 12.90
CA HIS A 193 15.09 -13.52 13.25
C HIS A 193 14.91 -12.45 12.19
N ARG A 194 15.34 -11.23 12.50
CA ARG A 194 15.32 -10.15 11.53
C ARG A 194 16.30 -10.48 10.40
N ARG A 195 15.83 -10.44 9.15
CA ARG A 195 16.64 -10.74 7.96
C ARG A 195 17.91 -9.88 7.88
N TRP A 196 17.77 -8.60 8.20
CA TRP A 196 18.86 -7.63 8.21
C TRP A 196 19.22 -7.32 9.66
N ASP A 197 20.19 -8.05 10.17
CA ASP A 197 20.77 -7.76 11.49
C ASP A 197 21.56 -6.44 11.48
N PHE A 198 21.88 -5.92 12.66
CA PHE A 198 22.63 -4.68 12.85
C PHE A 198 23.95 -4.69 12.08
N THR A 199 24.69 -5.80 12.09
CA THR A 199 25.96 -5.93 11.37
C THR A 199 25.78 -5.75 9.85
N HIS A 200 24.75 -6.37 9.27
CA HIS A 200 24.47 -6.23 7.83
C HIS A 200 24.07 -4.80 7.48
N LEU A 201 23.24 -4.18 8.31
CA LEU A 201 22.84 -2.78 8.15
C LEU A 201 24.04 -1.85 8.29
N ALA A 202 24.93 -2.09 9.26
CA ALA A 202 26.15 -1.32 9.45
C ALA A 202 27.04 -1.39 8.20
N VAL A 203 27.27 -2.58 7.63
CA VAL A 203 28.04 -2.73 6.38
C VAL A 203 27.41 -1.95 5.22
N VAL A 204 26.08 -2.03 5.06
CA VAL A 204 25.37 -1.27 4.02
C VAL A 204 25.50 0.24 4.24
N TRP A 205 25.37 0.72 5.48
CA TRP A 205 25.49 2.14 5.81
C TRP A 205 26.93 2.67 5.73
N VAL A 206 27.93 1.84 6.03
CA VAL A 206 29.34 2.16 5.75
C VAL A 206 29.54 2.33 4.25
N ALA A 207 29.00 1.44 3.42
CA ALA A 207 29.07 1.57 1.96
C ALA A 207 28.37 2.85 1.45
N VAL A 208 27.22 3.23 2.04
CA VAL A 208 26.56 4.52 1.77
C VAL A 208 27.51 5.67 2.13
N GLY A 209 28.13 5.63 3.31
CA GLY A 209 29.06 6.66 3.78
C GLY A 209 30.27 6.82 2.86
N VAL A 210 30.90 5.72 2.44
CA VAL A 210 32.03 5.71 1.50
C VAL A 210 31.64 6.32 0.15
N ALA A 211 30.47 5.96 -0.38
CA ALA A 211 30.01 6.49 -1.66
C ALA A 211 29.71 8.01 -1.59
N TRP A 212 29.13 8.49 -0.48
CA TRP A 212 28.97 9.93 -0.22
C TRP A 212 30.30 10.65 -0.02
N ALA A 213 31.23 10.07 0.75
CA ALA A 213 32.54 10.66 1.00
C ALA A 213 33.35 10.82 -0.28
N ALA A 214 33.37 9.79 -1.13
CA ALA A 214 34.03 9.84 -2.44
C ALA A 214 33.40 10.89 -3.36
N SER A 215 32.06 10.99 -3.35
CA SER A 215 31.33 11.99 -4.14
C SER A 215 31.55 13.42 -3.63
N LEU A 216 31.63 13.60 -2.31
CA LEU A 216 31.93 14.88 -1.67
C LEU A 216 33.37 15.30 -1.95
N ALA A 217 34.33 14.38 -1.84
CA ALA A 217 35.73 14.64 -2.18
C ALA A 217 35.85 15.09 -3.65
N ALA A 218 35.19 14.40 -4.58
CA ALA A 218 35.13 14.81 -5.98
C ALA A 218 34.52 16.21 -6.15
N ALA A 219 33.42 16.51 -5.46
CA ALA A 219 32.77 17.82 -5.50
C ALA A 219 33.65 18.96 -4.95
N LEU A 220 34.43 18.71 -3.89
CA LEU A 220 35.31 19.69 -3.27
C LEU A 220 36.56 19.97 -4.12
N THR A 221 37.01 18.99 -4.92
CA THR A 221 38.11 19.17 -5.87
C THR A 221 37.70 19.85 -7.17
N THR A 222 36.40 20.00 -7.42
CA THR A 222 35.89 20.82 -8.51
C THR A 222 36.05 22.29 -8.14
N GLU A 223 37.05 22.97 -8.71
CA GLU A 223 37.19 24.40 -8.49
C GLU A 223 35.91 25.10 -8.95
N ARG A 224 35.42 26.03 -8.12
CA ARG A 224 34.30 26.90 -8.49
C ARG A 224 34.80 27.84 -9.59
N THR A 225 34.69 27.43 -10.84
CA THR A 225 34.90 28.35 -11.94
C THR A 225 33.90 29.50 -11.77
N PRO A 226 34.36 30.77 -11.79
CA PRO A 226 33.45 31.90 -11.81
C PRO A 226 32.51 31.72 -13.00
N VAL A 227 31.21 31.91 -12.75
CA VAL A 227 30.12 31.65 -13.70
C VAL A 227 30.21 32.61 -14.87
N ASP A 228 31.07 32.32 -15.84
CA ASP A 228 30.87 32.73 -17.22
C ASP A 228 29.97 31.71 -17.89
N ARG A 229 28.88 32.23 -18.46
CA ARG A 229 27.55 31.60 -18.53
C ARG A 229 27.37 30.40 -19.47
N THR A 230 28.41 29.68 -19.89
CA THR A 230 28.26 28.67 -20.97
C THR A 230 29.08 27.38 -20.88
N GLU A 231 29.94 27.19 -19.89
CA GLU A 231 30.82 26.00 -19.85
C GLU A 231 30.44 25.06 -18.70
N VAL A 232 29.54 24.11 -18.96
CA VAL A 232 29.24 23.01 -18.02
C VAL A 232 30.30 21.92 -18.23
N ASP A 233 31.23 21.80 -17.27
CA ASP A 233 32.28 20.77 -17.27
C ASP A 233 31.68 19.35 -17.26
N ILE A 234 32.17 18.48 -18.15
CA ILE A 234 31.76 17.07 -18.31
C ILE A 234 31.88 16.31 -17.00
N TRP A 235 32.93 16.59 -16.21
CA TRP A 235 33.14 15.95 -14.92
C TRP A 235 32.11 16.40 -13.88
N SER A 236 31.59 17.62 -13.99
CA SER A 236 30.50 18.11 -13.14
C SER A 236 29.16 17.41 -13.45
N MET A 237 28.87 17.11 -14.72
CA MET A 237 27.69 16.33 -15.10
C MET A 237 27.79 14.87 -14.65
N ALA A 238 28.96 14.24 -14.86
CA ALA A 238 29.23 12.89 -14.42
C ALA A 238 29.12 12.76 -12.89
N LEU A 239 29.66 13.73 -12.14
CA LEU A 239 29.48 13.82 -10.70
C LEU A 239 28.01 13.98 -10.30
N GLY A 240 27.24 14.79 -11.02
CA GLY A 240 25.79 14.91 -10.82
C GLY A 240 25.05 13.57 -10.97
N LEU A 241 25.39 12.76 -11.97
CA LEU A 241 24.83 11.42 -12.16
C LEU A 241 25.22 10.47 -11.01
N VAL A 242 26.49 10.49 -10.59
CA VAL A 242 26.96 9.71 -9.44
C VAL A 242 26.18 10.09 -8.18
N LEU A 243 25.99 11.39 -7.91
CA LEU A 243 25.22 11.87 -6.77
C LEU A 243 23.76 11.39 -6.79
N VAL A 244 23.10 11.38 -7.96
CA VAL A 244 21.76 10.81 -8.12
C VAL A 244 21.77 9.30 -7.82
N GLY A 245 22.79 8.58 -8.30
CA GLY A 245 23.00 7.16 -8.00
C GLY A 245 23.19 6.89 -6.51
N VAL A 246 24.04 7.67 -5.83
CA VAL A 246 24.29 7.58 -4.38
C VAL A 246 23.02 7.92 -3.58
N ALA A 247 22.24 8.91 -4.01
CA ALA A 247 20.94 9.23 -3.40
C ALA A 247 19.93 8.08 -3.57
N GLY A 248 19.86 7.48 -4.76
CA GLY A 248 19.03 6.30 -5.03
C GLY A 248 19.44 5.08 -4.19
N PHE A 249 20.74 4.84 -4.06
CA PHE A 249 21.31 3.81 -3.19
C PHE A 249 20.95 4.05 -1.72
N SER A 250 21.10 5.28 -1.23
CA SER A 250 20.73 5.70 0.13
C SER A 250 19.23 5.49 0.40
N TYR A 251 18.38 5.79 -0.57
CA TYR A 251 16.95 5.52 -0.49
C TYR A 251 16.65 4.02 -0.34
N LEU A 252 17.35 3.18 -1.11
CA LEU A 252 17.19 1.72 -1.03
C LEU A 252 17.69 1.16 0.30
N ALA A 253 18.86 1.60 0.78
CA ALA A 253 19.39 1.25 2.09
C ALA A 253 18.42 1.63 3.23
N ARG A 254 17.85 2.84 3.18
CA ARG A 254 16.81 3.28 4.11
C ARG A 254 15.54 2.43 4.03
N ARG A 255 15.12 2.03 2.83
CA ARG A 255 13.96 1.15 2.64
C ARG A 255 14.19 -0.22 3.28
N ILE A 256 15.38 -0.79 3.13
CA ILE A 256 15.77 -2.06 3.74
C ILE A 256 15.85 -1.94 5.26
N THR A 257 16.44 -0.85 5.78
CA THR A 257 16.52 -0.56 7.21
C THR A 257 15.13 -0.47 7.87
N ARG A 258 14.13 -0.03 7.12
CA ARG A 258 12.72 0.04 7.56
C ARG A 258 11.93 -1.25 7.30
N SER A 259 12.51 -2.21 6.58
CA SER A 259 11.85 -3.49 6.35
C SER A 259 11.91 -4.34 7.62
N ASP A 260 10.79 -5.00 7.88
CA ASP A 260 10.63 -5.98 8.95
C ASP A 260 10.60 -7.40 8.37
N ALA A 261 11.35 -7.61 7.28
CA ALA A 261 11.50 -8.94 6.69
C ALA A 261 12.17 -9.88 7.70
N GLN A 262 11.60 -11.07 7.87
CA GLN A 262 12.17 -12.10 8.73
C GLN A 262 12.99 -13.10 7.88
N ALA A 263 13.88 -13.81 8.54
CA ALA A 263 14.66 -14.92 8.01
C ALA A 263 14.58 -16.12 8.97
N ASP A 264 15.03 -17.27 8.48
CA ASP A 264 14.92 -18.56 9.13
C ASP A 264 15.89 -18.75 10.29
N THR A 265 15.49 -19.57 11.26
CA THR A 265 16.38 -20.14 12.28
C THR A 265 16.32 -21.66 12.16
N PRO A 266 17.31 -22.42 12.69
CA PRO A 266 17.25 -23.88 12.68
C PRO A 266 15.98 -24.44 13.34
N VAL A 267 15.55 -23.84 14.45
CA VAL A 267 14.32 -24.22 15.17
C VAL A 267 13.08 -23.88 14.32
N GLY A 268 13.06 -22.70 13.70
CA GLY A 268 12.01 -22.28 12.79
C GLY A 268 11.87 -23.15 11.55
N LEU A 269 12.97 -23.59 10.96
CA LEU A 269 12.94 -24.52 9.82
C LEU A 269 12.35 -25.85 10.24
N ALA A 270 12.77 -26.41 11.38
CA ALA A 270 12.21 -27.67 11.89
C ALA A 270 10.70 -27.55 12.16
N ALA A 271 10.26 -26.43 12.76
CA ALA A 271 8.83 -26.16 12.98
C ALA A 271 8.07 -26.00 11.65
N ALA A 272 8.62 -25.26 10.69
CA ALA A 272 8.04 -25.08 9.37
C ALA A 272 7.92 -26.41 8.62
N SER A 273 8.95 -27.26 8.64
CA SER A 273 8.94 -28.59 8.04
C SER A 273 7.84 -29.48 8.62
N ARG A 274 7.67 -29.47 9.95
CA ARG A 274 6.56 -30.19 10.61
C ARG A 274 5.20 -29.67 10.15
N TRP A 275 5.01 -28.35 10.14
CA TRP A 275 3.74 -27.74 9.71
C TRP A 275 3.45 -27.96 8.23
N LEU A 276 4.46 -28.06 7.37
CA LEU A 276 4.28 -28.49 5.99
C LEU A 276 3.84 -29.95 5.89
N GLY A 277 4.32 -30.83 6.77
CA GLY A 277 3.79 -32.19 6.94
C GLY A 277 2.32 -32.21 7.38
N VAL A 278 1.92 -31.32 8.29
CA VAL A 278 0.50 -31.14 8.68
C VAL A 278 -0.33 -30.63 7.51
N ARG A 279 0.18 -29.65 6.77
CA ARG A 279 -0.47 -29.13 5.56
C ARG A 279 -0.74 -30.24 4.56
N ARG A 280 0.25 -31.13 4.35
CA ARG A 280 0.13 -32.29 3.47
C ARG A 280 -0.95 -33.25 3.93
N TYR A 281 -0.96 -33.60 5.21
CA TYR A 281 -2.00 -34.46 5.78
C TYR A 281 -3.40 -33.86 5.62
N PHE A 282 -3.55 -32.55 5.86
CA PHE A 282 -4.82 -31.84 5.68
C PHE A 282 -5.28 -31.75 4.22
N MET A 283 -4.35 -31.63 3.27
CA MET A 283 -4.68 -31.72 1.84
C MET A 283 -5.21 -33.11 1.47
N ASP A 284 -4.61 -34.16 2.03
CA ASP A 284 -4.94 -35.54 1.68
C ASP A 284 -6.22 -36.04 2.40
N HIS A 285 -6.52 -35.57 3.62
CA HIS A 285 -7.59 -36.14 4.47
C HIS A 285 -8.58 -35.12 5.06
N GLY A 286 -8.29 -33.82 5.01
CA GLY A 286 -8.98 -32.81 5.83
C GLY A 286 -10.29 -32.25 5.25
N ASN A 287 -10.47 -32.29 3.93
CA ASN A 287 -11.63 -31.73 3.22
C ASN A 287 -12.10 -30.34 3.71
N PHE A 288 -11.14 -29.42 3.88
CA PHE A 288 -11.38 -28.07 4.44
C PHE A 288 -11.88 -27.04 3.41
N GLY A 289 -11.82 -27.35 2.11
CA GLY A 289 -12.12 -26.41 1.01
C GLY A 289 -13.49 -25.76 1.11
N ASP A 290 -14.51 -26.54 1.48
CA ASP A 290 -15.92 -26.13 1.50
C ASP A 290 -16.47 -25.88 2.92
N GLN A 291 -15.61 -25.97 3.93
CA GLN A 291 -16.02 -25.82 5.33
C GLN A 291 -16.25 -24.33 5.65
N PRO A 292 -17.44 -23.95 6.15
CA PRO A 292 -17.72 -22.57 6.53
C PRO A 292 -17.07 -22.22 7.89
N ALA A 293 -16.89 -20.93 8.19
CA ALA A 293 -16.29 -20.47 9.44
C ALA A 293 -16.99 -20.99 10.72
N PRO A 294 -18.34 -21.10 10.78
CA PRO A 294 -19.04 -21.72 11.90
C PRO A 294 -18.71 -23.21 12.13
N ALA A 295 -18.16 -23.90 11.12
CA ALA A 295 -17.71 -25.29 11.26
C ALA A 295 -16.53 -25.45 12.22
N VAL A 296 -15.97 -24.34 12.75
CA VAL A 296 -15.06 -24.35 13.89
C VAL A 296 -15.63 -25.08 15.10
N ARG A 297 -16.97 -25.19 15.22
CA ARG A 297 -17.60 -25.98 16.29
C ARG A 297 -17.38 -27.49 16.15
N ILE A 298 -17.12 -27.98 14.94
CA ILE A 298 -16.91 -29.40 14.62
C ILE A 298 -15.42 -29.69 14.45
N TRP A 299 -14.74 -28.85 13.67
CA TRP A 299 -13.33 -29.03 13.31
C TRP A 299 -12.37 -28.40 14.33
N GLU A 300 -12.88 -27.57 15.23
CA GLU A 300 -12.12 -26.91 16.30
C GLU A 300 -10.82 -26.26 15.78
N ARG A 301 -9.70 -26.50 16.47
CA ARG A 301 -8.39 -25.93 16.13
C ARG A 301 -7.91 -26.34 14.74
N ASN A 302 -8.32 -27.50 14.21
CA ASN A 302 -7.91 -27.94 12.87
C ASN A 302 -8.38 -26.97 11.79
N LEU A 303 -9.58 -26.38 11.91
CA LEU A 303 -10.06 -25.39 10.94
C LEU A 303 -9.21 -24.10 10.98
N ALA A 304 -8.78 -23.68 12.15
CA ALA A 304 -7.92 -22.52 12.30
C ALA A 304 -6.56 -22.73 11.62
N TYR A 305 -5.93 -23.88 11.83
CA TYR A 305 -4.65 -24.24 11.21
C TYR A 305 -4.80 -24.47 9.69
N ALA A 306 -5.89 -25.10 9.25
CA ALA A 306 -6.20 -25.21 7.82
C ALA A 306 -6.37 -23.83 7.18
N THR A 307 -7.01 -22.89 7.88
CA THR A 307 -7.13 -21.49 7.43
C THR A 307 -5.76 -20.81 7.35
N ALA A 308 -4.89 -20.99 8.35
CA ALA A 308 -3.54 -20.41 8.38
C ALA A 308 -2.64 -20.91 7.24
N MET A 309 -2.87 -22.13 6.75
CA MET A 309 -2.10 -22.73 5.66
C MET A 309 -2.74 -22.54 4.27
N GLY A 310 -3.80 -21.73 4.20
CA GLY A 310 -4.53 -21.41 2.98
C GLY A 310 -5.41 -22.54 2.44
N LEU A 311 -5.81 -23.51 3.29
CA LEU A 311 -6.61 -24.69 2.92
C LEU A 311 -8.12 -24.52 3.13
N ALA A 312 -8.56 -23.45 3.82
CA ALA A 312 -9.97 -23.16 4.10
C ALA A 312 -10.46 -21.84 3.45
N PRO A 313 -10.54 -21.79 2.11
CA PRO A 313 -10.98 -20.62 1.35
C PRO A 313 -12.28 -19.97 1.82
N LYS A 314 -13.29 -20.80 2.09
CA LYS A 314 -14.64 -20.35 2.41
C LYS A 314 -14.68 -19.61 3.74
N VAL A 315 -13.86 -20.03 4.70
CA VAL A 315 -13.67 -19.34 5.97
C VAL A 315 -13.14 -17.94 5.75
N GLN A 316 -12.18 -17.75 4.84
CA GLN A 316 -11.61 -16.43 4.56
C GLN A 316 -12.59 -15.53 3.83
N ALA A 317 -13.34 -16.06 2.88
CA ALA A 317 -14.41 -15.32 2.21
C ALA A 317 -15.49 -14.87 3.20
N GLN A 318 -15.83 -15.73 4.17
CA GLN A 318 -16.79 -15.43 5.22
C GLN A 318 -16.25 -14.54 6.33
N LEU A 319 -14.93 -14.44 6.52
CA LEU A 319 -14.30 -13.58 7.51
C LEU A 319 -13.35 -12.59 6.83
N PRO A 320 -13.90 -11.54 6.19
CA PRO A 320 -13.12 -10.59 5.40
C PRO A 320 -12.36 -9.62 6.33
N PHE A 321 -11.41 -10.15 7.10
CA PHE A 321 -10.39 -9.39 7.80
C PHE A 321 -9.35 -8.78 6.85
N GLU A 322 -9.46 -9.06 5.56
CA GLU A 322 -8.57 -8.53 4.55
C GLU A 322 -8.79 -7.01 4.39
N THR A 323 -7.69 -6.26 4.44
CA THR A 323 -7.52 -5.13 3.51
C THR A 323 -7.79 -5.72 2.15
N GLU A 324 -8.70 -5.16 1.34
CA GLU A 324 -8.80 -5.54 -0.07
C GLU A 324 -7.38 -5.53 -0.68
N ASP A 325 -6.74 -6.71 -0.77
CA ASP A 325 -5.40 -6.80 -1.31
C ASP A 325 -5.58 -6.85 -2.81
N ASP A 326 -5.07 -5.83 -3.47
CA ASP A 326 -5.07 -5.78 -4.93
C ASP A 326 -4.34 -7.00 -5.50
N HIS A 327 -3.37 -7.55 -4.77
CA HIS A 327 -2.48 -8.61 -5.24
C HIS A 327 -2.94 -10.03 -4.94
N THR A 328 -4.04 -10.24 -4.25
CA THR A 328 -4.59 -11.58 -4.00
C THR A 328 -6.10 -11.61 -4.19
N ALA A 329 -6.59 -12.70 -4.77
CA ALA A 329 -8.01 -12.91 -4.99
C ALA A 329 -8.36 -14.40 -4.89
N TRP A 330 -9.60 -14.70 -4.55
CA TRP A 330 -10.14 -16.05 -4.55
C TRP A 330 -10.82 -16.32 -5.90
N SER A 331 -10.66 -17.52 -6.45
CA SER A 331 -11.34 -18.00 -7.65
C SER A 331 -11.94 -19.38 -7.42
N GLN A 332 -13.08 -19.65 -8.07
CA GLN A 332 -13.73 -20.95 -8.16
C GLN A 332 -13.63 -21.58 -9.56
N GLU A 333 -12.87 -21.00 -10.51
CA GLU A 333 -12.89 -21.43 -11.92
C GLU A 333 -12.56 -22.92 -12.11
N THR A 334 -11.73 -23.50 -11.25
CA THR A 334 -11.36 -24.94 -11.30
C THR A 334 -12.37 -25.87 -10.59
N GLY A 335 -13.51 -25.35 -10.12
CA GLY A 335 -14.53 -26.10 -9.38
C GLY A 335 -14.25 -26.26 -7.88
N ALA A 336 -13.06 -25.86 -7.42
CA ALA A 336 -12.70 -25.72 -6.02
C ALA A 336 -12.19 -24.30 -5.78
N TRP A 337 -12.49 -23.75 -4.61
CA TRP A 337 -11.95 -22.45 -4.23
C TRP A 337 -10.43 -22.50 -4.12
N ARG A 338 -9.75 -21.61 -4.84
CA ARG A 338 -8.29 -21.47 -4.81
C ARG A 338 -7.87 -20.01 -4.75
N ARG A 339 -6.72 -19.76 -4.13
CA ARG A 339 -6.15 -18.42 -4.03
C ARG A 339 -5.26 -18.14 -5.23
N VAL A 340 -5.46 -16.97 -5.82
CA VAL A 340 -4.71 -16.52 -7.00
C VAL A 340 -4.00 -15.21 -6.68
N LYS A 341 -2.68 -15.17 -6.93
CA LYS A 341 -1.84 -13.97 -6.77
C LYS A 341 -1.93 -13.13 -8.04
N VAL A 342 -2.49 -11.93 -7.92
CA VAL A 342 -2.69 -10.96 -8.99
C VAL A 342 -1.48 -10.05 -9.13
N ARG A 343 -0.76 -10.19 -10.24
CA ARG A 343 0.35 -9.31 -10.59
C ARG A 343 -0.10 -8.23 -11.56
N TYR A 344 -0.06 -6.97 -11.11
CA TYR A 344 -0.19 -5.83 -12.01
C TYR A 344 1.18 -5.48 -12.59
N LEU A 345 1.51 -6.03 -13.77
CA LEU A 345 2.78 -5.69 -14.43
C LEU A 345 2.81 -4.19 -14.78
N SER A 346 3.68 -3.43 -14.11
CA SER A 346 3.99 -2.05 -14.51
C SER A 346 5.39 -1.88 -15.10
N VAL A 347 6.18 -2.95 -15.11
CA VAL A 347 7.60 -2.91 -15.48
C VAL A 347 7.82 -3.01 -17.00
N VAL A 348 6.83 -3.55 -17.74
CA VAL A 348 6.89 -3.62 -19.20
C VAL A 348 6.63 -2.23 -19.79
N PRO A 349 7.54 -1.68 -20.62
CA PRO A 349 7.35 -0.40 -21.27
C PRO A 349 6.10 -0.41 -22.15
N GLY A 350 5.10 0.39 -21.79
CA GLY A 350 3.83 0.46 -22.54
C GLY A 350 2.77 -0.54 -22.12
N TRP A 351 2.91 -1.21 -20.96
CA TRP A 351 1.86 -2.09 -20.43
C TRP A 351 0.49 -1.39 -20.37
N GLY A 352 -0.52 -2.08 -20.89
CA GLY A 352 -1.90 -1.64 -20.95
C GLY A 352 -2.21 -0.58 -22.01
N VAL A 353 -1.25 -0.24 -22.87
CA VAL A 353 -1.44 0.72 -23.97
C VAL A 353 -1.72 -0.04 -25.26
N HIS A 354 -2.58 0.52 -26.11
CA HIS A 354 -2.90 -0.06 -27.42
C HIS A 354 -1.62 -0.33 -28.24
N PRO A 355 -1.44 -1.54 -28.83
CA PRO A 355 -0.20 -1.94 -29.51
C PRO A 355 0.28 -0.95 -30.57
N PHE A 356 -0.64 -0.48 -31.43
CA PHE A 356 -0.31 0.53 -32.45
C PHE A 356 0.25 1.84 -31.87
N ARG A 357 -0.24 2.26 -30.70
CA ARG A 357 0.25 3.48 -30.03
C ARG A 357 1.63 3.25 -29.43
N VAL A 358 1.90 2.06 -28.89
CA VAL A 358 3.23 1.69 -28.39
C VAL A 358 4.24 1.61 -29.54
N LEU A 359 3.84 1.01 -30.67
CA LEU A 359 4.61 0.96 -31.90
C LEU A 359 4.96 2.37 -32.40
N LEU A 360 3.96 3.23 -32.57
CA LEU A 360 4.14 4.60 -33.09
C LEU A 360 5.00 5.45 -32.15
N THR A 361 4.75 5.39 -30.84
CA THR A 361 5.54 6.16 -29.86
C THR A 361 6.96 5.61 -29.71
N GLY A 362 7.16 4.29 -29.82
CA GLY A 362 8.47 3.67 -29.87
C GLY A 362 9.26 4.06 -31.12
N ALA A 363 8.61 4.07 -32.29
CA ALA A 363 9.21 4.51 -33.55
C ALA A 363 9.59 6.00 -33.52
N LEU A 364 8.68 6.87 -33.07
CA LEU A 364 8.95 8.30 -32.93
C LEU A 364 10.08 8.56 -31.93
N GLN A 365 10.06 7.89 -30.78
CA GLN A 365 11.13 7.99 -29.78
C GLN A 365 12.48 7.56 -30.36
N THR A 366 12.52 6.43 -31.07
CA THR A 366 13.74 5.89 -31.69
C THR A 366 14.26 6.83 -32.79
N LEU A 367 13.35 7.40 -33.60
CA LEU A 367 13.70 8.36 -34.66
C LEU A 367 14.29 9.65 -34.07
N ILE A 368 13.61 10.25 -33.09
CA ILE A 368 14.06 11.51 -32.47
C ILE A 368 15.41 11.30 -31.80
N TRP A 369 15.53 10.31 -30.93
CA TRP A 369 16.78 10.07 -30.21
C TRP A 369 17.88 9.51 -31.10
N GLY A 370 17.53 8.75 -32.13
CA GLY A 370 18.47 8.30 -33.17
C GLY A 370 19.03 9.48 -33.97
N ALA A 371 18.20 10.45 -34.35
CA ALA A 371 18.65 11.68 -35.02
C ALA A 371 19.56 12.51 -34.10
N VAL A 372 19.21 12.66 -32.82
CA VAL A 372 20.05 13.34 -31.82
C VAL A 372 21.39 12.63 -31.66
N ALA A 373 21.39 11.30 -31.53
CA ALA A 373 22.61 10.51 -31.44
C ALA A 373 23.44 10.56 -32.73
N TYR A 374 22.81 10.58 -33.90
CA TYR A 374 23.49 10.72 -35.18
C TYR A 374 24.21 12.06 -35.31
N VAL A 375 23.53 13.16 -35.01
CA VAL A 375 24.14 14.50 -34.97
C VAL A 375 25.26 14.55 -33.93
N ALA A 376 25.03 13.99 -32.75
CA ALA A 376 26.05 13.93 -31.71
C ALA A 376 27.26 13.07 -32.13
N LEU A 377 27.07 12.00 -32.90
CA LEU A 377 28.17 11.20 -33.46
C LEU A 377 28.94 11.94 -34.55
N LEU A 378 28.26 12.65 -35.45
CA LEU A 378 28.91 13.50 -36.47
C LEU A 378 29.79 14.57 -35.83
N VAL A 379 29.26 15.20 -34.77
CA VAL A 379 29.99 16.17 -33.97
C VAL A 379 31.16 15.49 -33.24
N ALA A 380 30.95 14.35 -32.59
CA ALA A 380 31.99 13.63 -31.86
C ALA A 380 33.16 13.17 -32.74
N ARG A 381 32.88 12.78 -33.98
CA ARG A 381 33.90 12.36 -34.97
C ARG A 381 34.66 13.52 -35.60
N GLY A 382 34.15 14.75 -35.44
CA GLY A 382 34.73 15.95 -36.05
C GLY A 382 34.36 16.13 -37.52
N ASP A 383 33.34 15.40 -38.02
CA ASP A 383 32.84 15.44 -39.40
C ASP A 383 32.12 16.76 -39.73
N VAL A 384 31.75 17.53 -38.70
CA VAL A 384 31.15 18.86 -38.83
C VAL A 384 32.26 19.91 -38.81
N GLU A 385 32.44 20.63 -39.93
CA GLU A 385 33.35 21.77 -40.00
C GLU A 385 32.85 22.92 -39.12
N MET A 386 33.53 23.14 -38.00
CA MET A 386 33.29 24.27 -37.11
C MET A 386 34.37 25.33 -37.29
N SER A 387 34.48 25.86 -38.53
CA SER A 387 35.43 26.91 -38.86
C SER A 387 35.15 28.15 -38.00
N GLY A 388 36.09 28.50 -37.11
CA GLY A 388 35.99 29.68 -36.24
C GLY A 388 35.99 29.39 -34.73
N LEU A 389 35.94 28.12 -34.30
CA LEU A 389 36.12 27.76 -32.89
C LEU A 389 37.59 27.45 -32.58
N PRO A 390 38.12 27.89 -31.42
CA PRO A 390 39.46 27.50 -30.99
C PRO A 390 39.54 25.99 -30.69
N ASP A 391 40.74 25.41 -30.84
CA ASP A 391 40.96 23.95 -30.81
C ASP A 391 40.52 23.28 -29.51
N ASN A 392 40.62 23.99 -28.38
CA ASN A 392 40.14 23.53 -27.08
C ASN A 392 38.60 23.37 -27.06
N THR A 393 37.86 24.35 -27.58
CA THR A 393 36.40 24.31 -27.67
C THR A 393 35.93 23.21 -28.61
N ARG A 394 36.61 22.99 -29.74
CA ARG A 394 36.29 21.89 -30.66
C ARG A 394 36.43 20.52 -29.99
N ARG A 395 37.48 20.30 -29.19
CA ARG A 395 37.66 19.06 -28.43
C ARG A 395 36.56 18.85 -27.38
N THR A 396 36.17 19.90 -26.65
CA THR A 396 35.08 19.84 -25.66
C THR A 396 33.74 19.51 -26.32
N VAL A 397 33.42 20.16 -27.44
CA VAL A 397 32.18 19.91 -28.19
C VAL A 397 32.13 18.46 -28.68
N ASN A 398 33.22 17.93 -29.23
CA ASN A 398 33.29 16.53 -29.66
C ASN A 398 33.10 15.56 -28.49
N LEU A 399 33.66 15.86 -27.31
CA LEU A 399 33.53 15.01 -26.13
C LEU A 399 32.12 15.06 -25.51
N VAL A 400 31.53 16.25 -25.38
CA VAL A 400 30.14 16.41 -24.94
C VAL A 400 29.20 15.65 -25.86
N ALA A 401 29.44 15.71 -27.17
CA ALA A 401 28.67 14.97 -28.14
C ALA A 401 28.85 13.45 -27.98
N ALA A 402 30.08 12.96 -27.71
CA ALA A 402 30.32 11.55 -27.41
C ALA A 402 29.59 11.09 -26.12
N LEU A 403 29.57 11.92 -25.07
CA LEU A 403 28.83 11.61 -23.84
C LEU A 403 27.31 11.66 -24.04
N ALA A 404 26.82 12.61 -24.82
CA ALA A 404 25.40 12.70 -25.18
C ALA A 404 24.93 11.41 -25.86
N VAL A 405 25.77 10.79 -26.70
CA VAL A 405 25.47 9.47 -27.28
C VAL A 405 25.28 8.42 -26.18
N VAL A 406 26.18 8.34 -25.19
CA VAL A 406 26.06 7.37 -24.09
C VAL A 406 24.76 7.55 -23.30
N VAL A 407 24.33 8.79 -23.04
CA VAL A 407 23.08 9.10 -22.33
C VAL A 407 21.84 8.79 -23.18
N VAL A 408 21.91 9.05 -24.49
CA VAL A 408 20.80 8.87 -25.42
C VAL A 408 20.59 7.40 -25.82
N VAL A 409 21.65 6.59 -25.84
CA VAL A 409 21.59 5.16 -26.18
C VAL A 409 20.54 4.39 -25.37
N PRO A 410 20.45 4.48 -24.02
CA PRO A 410 19.37 3.86 -23.25
C PRO A 410 17.97 4.30 -23.68
N LEU A 411 17.77 5.56 -24.10
CA LEU A 411 16.49 6.07 -24.58
C LEU A 411 16.14 5.49 -25.96
N ILE A 412 17.12 5.32 -26.84
CA ILE A 412 16.98 4.63 -28.12
C ILE A 412 16.62 3.16 -27.87
N LEU A 413 17.35 2.47 -27.00
CA LEU A 413 17.09 1.07 -26.65
C LEU A 413 15.69 0.89 -26.08
N LEU A 414 15.23 1.78 -25.19
CA LEU A 414 13.86 1.77 -24.68
C LEU A 414 12.81 2.00 -25.79
N GLY A 415 13.10 2.89 -26.75
CA GLY A 415 12.26 3.14 -27.92
C GLY A 415 12.16 1.91 -28.82
N LEU A 416 13.29 1.24 -29.07
CA LEU A 416 13.39 0.03 -29.87
C LEU A 416 12.64 -1.13 -29.19
N VAL A 417 12.79 -1.30 -27.88
CA VAL A 417 12.01 -2.29 -27.11
C VAL A 417 10.51 -2.04 -27.26
N ARG A 418 10.06 -0.79 -27.17
CA ARG A 418 8.64 -0.44 -27.40
C ARG A 418 8.20 -0.74 -28.83
N LEU A 419 9.04 -0.43 -29.82
CA LEU A 419 8.76 -0.72 -31.24
C LEU A 419 8.58 -2.22 -31.45
N VAL A 420 9.50 -3.04 -30.96
CA VAL A 420 9.44 -4.50 -31.06
C VAL A 420 8.21 -5.06 -30.33
N LEU A 421 7.94 -4.61 -29.10
CA LEU A 421 6.77 -5.05 -28.33
C LEU A 421 5.45 -4.65 -29.02
N GLY A 422 5.37 -3.43 -29.55
CA GLY A 422 4.20 -2.93 -30.27
C GLY A 422 3.95 -3.68 -31.57
N LEU A 423 5.02 -4.02 -32.31
CA LEU A 423 4.93 -4.81 -33.54
C LEU A 423 4.51 -6.25 -33.27
N TRP A 424 5.12 -6.88 -32.25
CA TRP A 424 4.80 -8.26 -31.86
C TRP A 424 3.34 -8.41 -31.45
N ASP A 425 2.78 -7.45 -30.72
CA ASP A 425 1.41 -7.50 -30.21
C ASP A 425 0.36 -6.91 -31.17
N LEU A 426 0.75 -6.45 -32.36
CA LEU A 426 -0.19 -5.86 -33.32
C LEU A 426 -1.13 -6.90 -33.93
N PHE A 427 -0.61 -8.12 -34.18
CA PHE A 427 -1.31 -9.19 -34.89
C PHE A 427 -1.85 -10.31 -33.97
N PRO A 428 -1.06 -10.86 -33.03
CA PRO A 428 -1.52 -11.93 -32.17
C PRO A 428 -2.52 -11.41 -31.13
N ARG A 429 -3.70 -12.02 -31.09
CA ARG A 429 -4.67 -11.84 -30.00
C ARG A 429 -4.85 -13.16 -29.30
N ARG A 430 -4.64 -13.17 -27.98
CA ARG A 430 -4.96 -14.32 -27.15
C ARG A 430 -6.35 -14.11 -26.56
N THR A 431 -7.23 -15.08 -26.76
CA THR A 431 -8.49 -15.12 -26.03
C THR A 431 -8.23 -15.78 -24.67
N VAL A 432 -8.69 -15.13 -23.62
CA VAL A 432 -8.65 -15.65 -22.24
C VAL A 432 -10.08 -15.69 -21.73
N GLU A 433 -10.49 -16.85 -21.24
CA GLU A 433 -11.82 -17.10 -20.69
C GLU A 433 -11.67 -17.55 -19.25
N GLY A 434 -12.55 -17.05 -18.37
CA GLY A 434 -12.63 -17.49 -16.99
C GLY A 434 -13.22 -16.44 -16.05
N GLU A 435 -13.02 -16.62 -14.76
CA GLU A 435 -13.64 -15.80 -13.72
C GLU A 435 -12.94 -14.44 -13.54
N LEU A 436 -13.70 -13.34 -13.56
CA LEU A 436 -13.21 -11.99 -13.27
C LEU A 436 -12.99 -11.81 -11.76
N VAL A 437 -11.84 -12.25 -11.27
CA VAL A 437 -11.54 -12.23 -9.84
C VAL A 437 -11.31 -10.82 -9.27
N ARG A 438 -10.80 -9.86 -10.06
CA ARG A 438 -10.59 -8.48 -9.60
C ARG A 438 -10.78 -7.44 -10.70
N ALA A 439 -11.38 -6.32 -10.33
CA ALA A 439 -11.51 -5.12 -11.16
C ALA A 439 -11.11 -3.89 -10.34
N ARG A 440 -10.06 -3.17 -10.77
CA ARG A 440 -9.47 -2.06 -10.01
C ARG A 440 -9.23 -0.80 -10.84
N GLU A 441 -9.34 0.34 -10.17
CA GLU A 441 -8.95 1.63 -10.71
C GLU A 441 -7.63 2.11 -10.08
N PHE A 442 -6.72 2.58 -10.92
CA PHE A 442 -5.44 3.10 -10.46
C PHE A 442 -5.14 4.43 -11.13
N ARG A 443 -4.88 5.45 -10.32
CA ARG A 443 -4.39 6.73 -10.83
C ARG A 443 -2.94 6.58 -11.31
N THR A 444 -2.61 7.26 -12.40
CA THR A 444 -1.24 7.31 -12.93
C THR A 444 -0.29 7.82 -11.84
N GLY A 445 0.78 7.08 -11.58
CA GLY A 445 1.74 7.42 -10.53
C GLY A 445 1.33 7.06 -9.10
N HIS A 446 0.16 6.43 -8.86
CA HIS A 446 -0.25 6.06 -7.49
C HIS A 446 0.73 5.10 -6.80
N ARG A 447 1.53 4.35 -7.58
CA ARG A 447 2.56 3.42 -7.08
C ARG A 447 3.89 4.10 -6.71
N LEU A 448 4.08 5.35 -7.13
CA LEU A 448 5.31 6.08 -6.80
C LEU A 448 5.29 6.46 -5.32
N PRO A 449 6.46 6.63 -4.68
CA PRO A 449 6.53 7.14 -3.32
C PRO A 449 5.77 8.47 -3.17
N ARG A 450 5.13 8.72 -2.02
CA ARG A 450 4.34 9.94 -1.78
C ARG A 450 5.12 11.24 -2.06
N VAL A 451 6.42 11.26 -1.79
CA VAL A 451 7.31 12.39 -2.10
C VAL A 451 7.40 12.64 -3.60
N VAL A 452 7.59 11.59 -4.40
CA VAL A 452 7.63 11.70 -5.86
C VAL A 452 6.25 12.09 -6.40
N GLN A 453 5.19 11.55 -5.79
CA GLN A 453 3.82 11.93 -6.13
C GLN A 453 3.53 13.41 -5.84
N TRP A 454 4.02 13.92 -4.73
CA TRP A 454 3.93 15.33 -4.39
C TRP A 454 4.78 16.14 -5.37
N MET A 455 6.03 15.78 -5.61
CA MET A 455 6.92 16.54 -6.51
C MET A 455 6.35 16.68 -7.94
N LEU A 456 5.82 15.59 -8.51
CA LEU A 456 5.32 15.58 -9.88
C LEU A 456 3.93 16.19 -10.04
N TRP A 457 3.09 16.17 -9.01
CA TRP A 457 1.66 16.54 -9.11
C TRP A 457 1.18 17.50 -8.03
N SER A 458 2.08 18.10 -7.25
CA SER A 458 1.77 19.25 -6.40
C SER A 458 1.63 20.51 -7.23
N GLY A 459 0.88 21.48 -6.70
CA GLY A 459 0.63 22.77 -7.34
C GLY A 459 -0.62 22.80 -8.22
N ARG A 460 -0.93 24.01 -8.68
CA ARG A 460 -2.00 24.28 -9.64
C ARG A 460 -1.43 24.40 -11.04
N ASP A 461 -2.21 24.03 -12.04
CA ASP A 461 -1.89 24.31 -13.43
C ASP A 461 -2.24 25.77 -13.79
N GLN A 462 -1.97 26.16 -15.04
CA GLN A 462 -2.26 27.50 -15.56
C GLN A 462 -3.77 27.83 -15.55
N SER A 463 -4.64 26.83 -15.44
CA SER A 463 -6.09 26.99 -15.28
C SER A 463 -6.57 27.02 -13.82
N GLY A 464 -5.65 27.05 -12.85
CA GLY A 464 -5.97 27.07 -11.42
C GLY A 464 -6.45 25.73 -10.85
N MET A 465 -6.54 24.67 -11.67
CA MET A 465 -6.90 23.34 -11.20
C MET A 465 -5.71 22.65 -10.55
N ARG A 466 -5.96 21.87 -9.50
CA ARG A 466 -4.88 21.09 -8.86
C ARG A 466 -4.40 20.00 -9.83
N ARG A 467 -3.07 19.87 -9.99
CA ARG A 467 -2.45 18.90 -10.92
C ARG A 467 -2.75 17.44 -10.56
N ASP A 468 -3.19 17.16 -9.33
CA ASP A 468 -3.63 15.83 -8.88
C ASP A 468 -4.93 15.37 -9.55
N GLN A 469 -5.86 16.28 -9.84
CA GLN A 469 -7.13 16.00 -10.51
C GLN A 469 -6.95 15.61 -11.98
N ARG A 470 -5.88 16.08 -12.63
CA ARG A 470 -5.52 15.69 -14.01
C ARG A 470 -4.85 14.32 -14.12
N ARG A 471 -4.62 13.60 -13.01
CA ARG A 471 -4.00 12.28 -13.07
C ARG A 471 -4.90 11.32 -13.83
N LYS A 472 -4.42 10.83 -14.98
CA LYS A 472 -5.14 9.83 -15.78
C LYS A 472 -5.43 8.59 -14.94
N VAL A 473 -6.71 8.21 -14.85
CA VAL A 473 -7.16 6.96 -14.24
C VAL A 473 -6.95 5.82 -15.25
N ARG A 474 -6.39 4.72 -14.80
CA ARG A 474 -6.24 3.47 -15.56
C ARG A 474 -7.06 2.39 -14.91
N TRP A 475 -7.73 1.61 -15.74
CA TRP A 475 -8.62 0.54 -15.31
C TRP A 475 -7.95 -0.81 -15.58
N TYR A 476 -8.06 -1.71 -14.60
CA TYR A 476 -7.46 -3.04 -14.65
C TYR A 476 -8.48 -4.12 -14.30
N VAL A 477 -8.38 -5.24 -15.00
CA VAL A 477 -9.18 -6.44 -14.81
C VAL A 477 -8.24 -7.66 -14.72
N ALA A 478 -8.45 -8.52 -13.74
CA ALA A 478 -7.71 -9.76 -13.57
C ALA A 478 -8.69 -10.93 -13.71
N VAL A 479 -8.39 -11.83 -14.64
CA VAL A 479 -9.23 -12.98 -14.95
C VAL A 479 -8.42 -14.23 -14.64
N ASP A 480 -9.05 -15.17 -13.94
CA ASP A 480 -8.50 -16.50 -13.70
C ASP A 480 -8.99 -17.48 -14.77
N ASP A 481 -8.06 -18.07 -15.53
CA ASP A 481 -8.34 -19.07 -16.57
C ASP A 481 -8.20 -20.53 -16.07
N GLY A 482 -8.00 -20.72 -14.75
CA GLY A 482 -7.86 -22.03 -14.12
C GLY A 482 -6.46 -22.66 -14.27
N THR A 483 -5.53 -22.05 -15.02
CA THR A 483 -4.26 -22.69 -15.38
C THR A 483 -3.14 -22.48 -14.36
N SER A 484 -3.21 -21.43 -13.55
CA SER A 484 -2.12 -21.00 -12.67
C SER A 484 -2.63 -20.21 -11.46
N ASP A 485 -1.99 -20.37 -10.30
CA ASP A 485 -2.26 -19.59 -9.09
C ASP A 485 -1.63 -18.19 -9.14
N ARG A 486 -0.97 -17.85 -10.25
CA ARG A 486 -0.41 -16.52 -10.51
C ARG A 486 -1.00 -15.98 -11.79
N ILE A 487 -1.84 -14.95 -11.67
CA ILE A 487 -2.49 -14.30 -12.80
C ILE A 487 -1.98 -12.88 -12.98
N VAL A 488 -2.22 -12.35 -14.17
CA VAL A 488 -1.83 -11.00 -14.55
C VAL A 488 -3.07 -10.14 -14.70
N ALA A 489 -3.01 -8.93 -14.14
CA ALA A 489 -4.05 -7.94 -14.36
C ALA A 489 -3.81 -7.18 -15.68
N TYR A 490 -4.81 -7.22 -16.55
CA TYR A 490 -4.82 -6.57 -17.86
C TYR A 490 -5.43 -5.17 -17.77
N SER A 491 -4.98 -4.25 -18.62
CA SER A 491 -5.58 -2.91 -18.65
C SER A 491 -6.68 -2.83 -19.69
N CYS A 492 -7.81 -2.26 -19.28
CA CYS A 492 -8.98 -2.06 -20.13
C CYS A 492 -9.39 -0.58 -20.18
N ARG A 493 -10.31 -0.27 -21.09
CA ARG A 493 -10.92 1.06 -21.19
C ARG A 493 -12.02 1.22 -20.14
N SER A 494 -12.35 2.46 -19.78
CA SER A 494 -13.38 2.75 -18.77
C SER A 494 -14.76 2.24 -19.13
N ASP A 495 -15.11 2.28 -20.42
CA ASP A 495 -16.39 1.79 -20.95
C ASP A 495 -16.52 0.27 -20.80
N VAL A 496 -15.43 -0.46 -21.00
CA VAL A 496 -15.37 -1.91 -20.78
C VAL A 496 -15.41 -2.23 -19.29
N TRP A 497 -14.65 -1.50 -18.49
CA TRP A 497 -14.56 -1.70 -17.04
C TRP A 497 -15.90 -1.52 -16.33
N ARG A 498 -16.70 -0.52 -16.72
CA ARG A 498 -18.01 -0.25 -16.09
C ARG A 498 -19.08 -1.30 -16.39
N ARG A 499 -18.88 -2.11 -17.43
CA ARG A 499 -19.85 -3.13 -17.87
C ARG A 499 -19.69 -4.45 -17.13
N VAL A 500 -18.61 -4.65 -16.39
CA VAL A 500 -18.29 -5.94 -15.78
C VAL A 500 -18.26 -5.88 -14.26
N ARG A 501 -18.71 -6.96 -13.64
CA ARG A 501 -18.76 -7.11 -12.18
C ARG A 501 -17.72 -8.14 -11.74
N GLN A 502 -17.11 -7.93 -10.58
CA GLN A 502 -16.23 -8.95 -10.01
C GLN A 502 -17.04 -10.22 -9.74
N GLY A 503 -16.44 -11.38 -10.01
CA GLY A 503 -17.09 -12.69 -9.95
C GLY A 503 -17.80 -13.12 -11.24
N SER A 504 -17.98 -12.22 -12.23
CA SER A 504 -18.55 -12.59 -13.53
C SER A 504 -17.62 -13.55 -14.29
N ARG A 505 -18.17 -14.49 -15.06
CA ARG A 505 -17.37 -15.24 -16.04
C ARG A 505 -17.26 -14.43 -17.32
N VAL A 506 -16.03 -14.17 -17.77
CA VAL A 506 -15.75 -13.24 -18.88
C VAL A 506 -14.85 -13.88 -19.94
N ARG A 507 -15.06 -13.45 -21.19
CA ARG A 507 -14.19 -13.73 -22.33
C ARG A 507 -13.54 -12.44 -22.75
N MET A 508 -12.21 -12.38 -22.72
CA MET A 508 -11.47 -11.20 -23.16
C MET A 508 -10.45 -11.52 -24.25
N LYS A 509 -10.27 -10.58 -25.17
CA LYS A 509 -9.20 -10.60 -26.16
C LYS A 509 -8.07 -9.69 -25.70
N VAL A 510 -6.92 -10.27 -25.43
CA VAL A 510 -5.74 -9.57 -24.88
C VAL A 510 -4.53 -9.66 -25.79
N SER A 511 -3.71 -8.61 -25.72
CA SER A 511 -2.41 -8.56 -26.39
C SER A 511 -1.39 -9.33 -25.52
N PRO A 512 -0.67 -10.33 -26.05
CA PRO A 512 0.12 -11.26 -25.23
C PRO A 512 1.22 -10.62 -24.36
N ARG A 513 1.91 -9.58 -24.85
CA ARG A 513 3.07 -8.97 -24.16
C ARG A 513 2.76 -7.63 -23.50
N LEU A 514 1.84 -6.86 -24.06
CA LEU A 514 1.43 -5.54 -23.59
C LEU A 514 0.22 -5.59 -22.66
N GLY A 515 -0.54 -6.69 -22.66
CA GLY A 515 -1.68 -6.88 -21.77
C GLY A 515 -2.83 -5.88 -21.99
N TYR A 516 -2.94 -5.35 -23.21
CA TYR A 516 -4.04 -4.49 -23.61
C TYR A 516 -5.28 -5.31 -23.98
N VAL A 517 -6.41 -5.03 -23.33
CA VAL A 517 -7.72 -5.64 -23.60
C VAL A 517 -8.41 -4.88 -24.73
N SER A 518 -8.64 -5.55 -25.86
CA SER A 518 -9.36 -4.96 -27.00
C SER A 518 -10.87 -5.09 -26.88
N SER A 519 -11.33 -6.23 -26.36
CA SER A 519 -12.74 -6.53 -26.10
C SER A 519 -12.85 -7.42 -24.88
N LEU A 520 -13.96 -7.26 -24.16
CA LEU A 520 -14.32 -8.09 -23.02
C LEU A 520 -15.83 -8.27 -23.06
N GLU A 521 -16.25 -9.52 -23.10
CA GLU A 521 -17.64 -9.96 -23.14
C GLU A 521 -17.93 -10.71 -21.83
N GLU A 522 -19.02 -10.34 -21.17
CA GLU A 522 -19.52 -11.09 -20.02
C GLU A 522 -20.29 -12.31 -20.53
N ILE A 523 -19.81 -13.50 -20.19
CA ILE A 523 -20.44 -14.77 -20.57
C ILE A 523 -21.55 -15.11 -19.57
N SER A 524 -21.29 -14.87 -18.28
CA SER A 524 -22.26 -15.13 -17.21
C SER A 524 -22.10 -14.11 -16.09
N PRO A 525 -23.22 -13.62 -15.52
CA PRO A 525 -23.20 -12.71 -14.38
C PRO A 525 -22.51 -13.37 -13.18
N PRO A 526 -22.02 -12.58 -12.21
CA PRO A 526 -21.47 -13.16 -10.99
C PRO A 526 -22.57 -13.99 -10.31
N PRO A 527 -22.22 -15.10 -9.65
CA PRO A 527 -23.17 -15.78 -8.79
C PRO A 527 -23.70 -14.75 -7.80
N THR A 528 -25.00 -14.49 -7.83
CA THR A 528 -25.62 -13.49 -6.94
C THR A 528 -25.27 -13.90 -5.52
N PRO A 529 -24.57 -13.07 -4.73
CA PRO A 529 -24.47 -13.31 -3.31
C PRO A 529 -25.90 -13.16 -2.80
N THR A 530 -26.52 -14.28 -2.42
CA THR A 530 -27.91 -14.34 -1.98
C THR A 530 -28.21 -13.37 -0.82
N GLY A 531 -27.18 -12.83 -0.14
CA GLY A 531 -27.31 -11.88 0.97
C GLY A 531 -27.20 -10.38 0.67
N ALA A 532 -26.81 -9.91 -0.53
CA ALA A 532 -26.61 -8.46 -0.75
C ALA A 532 -27.92 -7.66 -0.94
N ALA A 533 -28.96 -8.29 -1.48
CA ALA A 533 -30.31 -7.72 -1.51
C ALA A 533 -30.94 -7.71 -0.12
N VAL A 534 -30.70 -8.78 0.65
CA VAL A 534 -31.17 -8.93 2.03
C VAL A 534 -30.49 -7.95 2.99
N ALA A 535 -29.23 -7.53 2.75
CA ALA A 535 -28.59 -6.51 3.57
C ALA A 535 -29.27 -5.13 3.47
N HIS A 536 -29.92 -4.82 2.35
CA HIS A 536 -30.73 -3.60 2.22
C HIS A 536 -32.07 -3.79 2.95
N GLU A 537 -32.69 -4.95 2.79
CA GLU A 537 -33.96 -5.32 3.43
C GLU A 537 -33.84 -5.46 4.97
N LEU A 538 -32.72 -5.96 5.50
CA LEU A 538 -32.44 -6.02 6.94
C LEU A 538 -32.08 -4.65 7.51
N VAL A 539 -31.45 -3.78 6.72
CA VAL A 539 -31.22 -2.38 7.13
C VAL A 539 -32.53 -1.61 7.12
N GLU A 540 -33.42 -1.85 6.14
CA GLU A 540 -34.79 -1.32 6.11
C GLU A 540 -35.64 -1.88 7.27
N ASP A 541 -35.69 -3.20 7.49
CA ASP A 541 -36.48 -3.81 8.57
C ASP A 541 -35.94 -3.43 9.97
N VAL A 542 -34.63 -3.24 10.12
CA VAL A 542 -34.05 -2.67 11.36
C VAL A 542 -34.37 -1.18 11.50
N THR A 543 -34.39 -0.40 10.41
CA THR A 543 -34.76 1.04 10.46
C THR A 543 -36.27 1.24 10.67
N ASP A 544 -37.11 0.36 10.13
CA ASP A 544 -38.56 0.36 10.31
C ASP A 544 -38.95 -0.08 11.72
N ARG A 545 -38.34 -1.14 12.26
CA ARG A 545 -38.52 -1.53 13.67
C ARG A 545 -37.96 -0.49 14.65
N LEU A 546 -36.91 0.24 14.26
CA LEU A 546 -36.43 1.43 14.99
C LEU A 546 -37.43 2.60 14.88
N GLY A 547 -38.05 2.80 13.73
CA GLY A 547 -39.09 3.80 13.48
C GLY A 547 -40.36 3.55 14.29
N GLU A 548 -40.80 2.29 14.40
CA GLU A 548 -41.93 1.86 15.24
C GLU A 548 -41.64 2.07 16.74
N LYS A 549 -40.45 1.68 17.21
CA LYS A 549 -40.03 1.89 18.60
C LYS A 549 -39.81 3.36 18.94
N MET A 550 -39.25 4.15 18.01
CA MET A 550 -39.19 5.62 18.16
C MET A 550 -40.59 6.23 18.16
N GLY A 551 -41.53 5.71 17.36
CA GLY A 551 -42.94 6.12 17.39
C GLY A 551 -43.57 5.90 18.77
N SER A 552 -43.30 4.76 19.41
CA SER A 552 -43.78 4.52 20.79
C SER A 552 -43.10 5.41 21.84
N VAL A 553 -41.82 5.73 21.65
CA VAL A 553 -41.08 6.65 22.54
C VAL A 553 -41.53 8.10 22.37
N ILE A 554 -41.82 8.54 21.14
CA ILE A 554 -42.38 9.87 20.84
C ILE A 554 -43.83 9.98 21.34
N GLY A 555 -44.62 8.90 21.26
CA GLY A 555 -45.93 8.80 21.91
C GLY A 555 -45.85 8.93 23.43
N GLY A 556 -44.84 8.31 24.05
CA GLY A 556 -44.53 8.45 25.49
C GLY A 556 -43.99 9.82 25.89
N LEU A 557 -43.27 10.50 25.00
CA LEU A 557 -42.86 11.89 25.17
C LEU A 557 -44.05 12.84 25.15
N GLY A 558 -45.07 12.59 24.33
CA GLY A 558 -46.31 13.38 24.31
C GLY A 558 -47.08 13.32 25.63
N THR A 559 -47.16 12.14 26.26
CA THR A 559 -47.78 11.98 27.59
C THR A 559 -46.93 12.56 28.71
N SER A 560 -45.59 12.53 28.59
CA SER A 560 -44.67 13.15 29.55
C SER A 560 -44.67 14.69 29.45
N LEU A 561 -44.79 15.24 28.24
CA LEU A 561 -44.94 16.68 27.98
C LEU A 561 -46.26 17.24 28.48
N ALA A 562 -47.35 16.50 28.33
CA ALA A 562 -48.64 16.86 28.91
C ALA A 562 -48.57 16.95 30.45
N ARG A 563 -47.78 16.07 31.07
CA ARG A 563 -47.53 16.08 32.52
C ARG A 563 -46.67 17.28 32.96
N MET A 564 -45.69 17.68 32.14
CA MET A 564 -44.84 18.86 32.41
C MET A 564 -45.56 20.21 32.23
N GLN A 565 -46.67 20.27 31.49
CA GLN A 565 -47.45 21.51 31.35
C GLN A 565 -48.05 22.00 32.67
N ASP A 566 -48.35 21.07 33.58
CA ASP A 566 -48.93 21.37 34.89
C ASP A 566 -47.87 21.46 36.01
N MET A 567 -46.59 21.25 35.69
CA MET A 567 -45.50 21.32 36.66
C MET A 567 -44.98 22.75 36.79
N THR A 568 -44.91 23.21 38.05
CA THR A 568 -44.32 24.49 38.43
C THR A 568 -43.03 24.28 39.21
N ASP A 569 -42.12 25.25 39.15
CA ASP A 569 -40.92 25.25 39.98
C ASP A 569 -41.21 25.60 41.44
N GLY A 570 -40.19 25.58 42.30
CA GLY A 570 -40.31 25.93 43.72
C GLY A 570 -40.76 27.38 44.00
N GLN A 571 -40.92 28.22 42.97
CA GLN A 571 -41.47 29.57 43.05
C GLN A 571 -42.84 29.69 42.36
N GLY A 572 -43.46 28.57 41.97
CA GLY A 572 -44.80 28.53 41.37
C GLY A 572 -44.85 28.92 39.89
N ARG A 573 -43.71 29.00 39.19
CA ARG A 573 -43.68 29.35 37.76
C ARG A 573 -43.73 28.09 36.89
N PRO A 574 -44.50 28.07 35.78
CA PRO A 574 -44.55 26.92 34.88
C PRO A 574 -43.16 26.59 34.34
N LEU A 575 -42.74 25.32 34.47
CA LEU A 575 -41.39 24.88 34.13
C LEU A 575 -41.04 25.16 32.65
N LEU A 576 -42.04 25.08 31.78
CA LEU A 576 -41.90 25.27 30.34
C LEU A 576 -41.63 26.73 29.93
N ASP A 577 -41.93 27.70 30.79
CA ASP A 577 -41.78 29.13 30.53
C ASP A 577 -40.48 29.71 31.13
N GLN A 578 -39.59 28.84 31.63
CA GLN A 578 -38.28 29.26 32.10
C GLN A 578 -37.36 29.61 30.93
N PRO A 579 -36.58 30.71 31.04
CA PRO A 579 -35.62 31.11 30.02
C PRO A 579 -34.45 30.13 29.96
N VAL A 580 -34.04 29.78 28.75
CA VAL A 580 -32.87 28.92 28.48
C VAL A 580 -31.66 29.80 28.15
N ASP A 581 -30.47 29.37 28.56
CA ASP A 581 -29.20 30.12 28.42
C ASP A 581 -28.88 30.56 26.98
N ASP A 582 -29.39 29.83 25.98
CA ASP A 582 -29.22 30.12 24.55
C ASP A 582 -30.32 31.01 23.94
N GLY A 583 -31.16 31.62 24.79
CA GLY A 583 -32.29 32.45 24.38
C GLY A 583 -33.56 31.66 24.03
N GLY A 584 -34.70 32.20 24.43
CA GLY A 584 -36.03 31.58 24.30
C GLY A 584 -36.45 30.78 25.52
N THR A 585 -37.70 30.33 25.52
CA THR A 585 -38.26 29.46 26.57
C THR A 585 -38.08 27.99 26.24
N LEU A 586 -38.11 27.12 27.26
CA LEU A 586 -38.08 25.66 27.06
C LEU A 586 -39.21 25.20 26.13
N ARG A 587 -40.39 25.83 26.21
CA ARG A 587 -41.54 25.62 25.34
C ARG A 587 -41.23 25.86 23.86
N GLU A 588 -40.55 26.97 23.55
CA GLU A 588 -40.18 27.31 22.17
C GLU A 588 -39.18 26.30 21.60
N LYS A 589 -38.18 25.89 22.38
CA LYS A 589 -37.19 24.88 21.97
C LYS A 589 -37.84 23.52 21.71
N LEU A 590 -38.83 23.13 22.53
CA LEU A 590 -39.60 21.90 22.36
C LEU A 590 -40.49 21.92 21.11
N GLN A 591 -41.10 23.07 20.80
CA GLN A 591 -41.85 23.25 19.54
C GLN A 591 -40.93 23.17 18.32
N GLU A 592 -39.77 23.83 18.37
CA GLU A 592 -38.78 23.81 17.28
C GLU A 592 -38.26 22.39 17.00
N ALA A 593 -37.96 21.62 18.05
CA ALA A 593 -37.57 20.22 17.94
C ALA A 593 -38.68 19.34 17.34
N ARG A 594 -39.94 19.56 17.74
CA ARG A 594 -41.10 18.84 17.19
C ARG A 594 -41.29 19.11 15.70
N ASP A 595 -41.12 20.36 15.28
CA ASP A 595 -41.27 20.76 13.89
C ASP A 595 -40.10 20.27 13.02
N ALA A 596 -38.88 20.20 13.57
CA ALA A 596 -37.74 19.57 12.91
C ALA A 596 -37.95 18.06 12.67
N LEU A 597 -38.45 17.34 13.68
CA LEU A 597 -38.82 15.92 13.56
C LEU A 597 -39.96 15.69 12.55
N GLY A 598 -40.97 16.55 12.54
CA GLY A 598 -42.06 16.50 11.56
C GLY A 598 -41.59 16.76 10.11
N ARG A 599 -40.54 17.57 9.91
CA ARG A 599 -39.92 17.77 8.59
C ARG A 599 -39.14 16.53 8.13
N ALA A 600 -38.30 15.96 9.00
CA ALA A 600 -37.53 14.74 8.70
C ALA A 600 -38.44 13.57 8.30
N ARG A 601 -39.55 13.36 9.03
CA ARG A 601 -40.52 12.28 8.74
C ARG A 601 -41.22 12.44 7.39
N ARG A 602 -41.47 13.67 6.94
CA ARG A 602 -42.17 13.94 5.66
C ARG A 602 -41.25 13.80 4.44
N GLN A 603 -39.94 13.94 4.61
CA GLN A 603 -38.98 13.93 3.50
C GLN A 603 -38.23 12.60 3.35
N GLY A 604 -38.34 11.67 4.32
CA GLY A 604 -37.62 10.40 4.26
C GLY A 604 -36.09 10.55 4.36
N GLU A 605 -35.59 11.76 4.65
CA GLU A 605 -34.18 12.03 4.88
C GLU A 605 -33.84 11.76 6.35
N GLY A 606 -32.76 11.02 6.57
CA GLY A 606 -32.17 10.87 7.91
C GLY A 606 -31.88 12.24 8.52
N LEU A 607 -32.04 12.36 9.85
CA LEU A 607 -31.81 13.59 10.60
C LEU A 607 -30.54 14.31 10.12
N PRO A 608 -30.59 15.64 9.89
CA PRO A 608 -29.42 16.38 9.43
C PRO A 608 -28.39 16.42 10.56
N VAL A 609 -27.46 15.46 10.53
CA VAL A 609 -26.21 15.54 11.28
C VAL A 609 -25.32 16.49 10.50
N ASP A 610 -25.46 17.79 10.76
CA ASP A 610 -24.47 18.74 10.27
C ASP A 610 -23.13 18.45 10.97
N ARG A 611 -22.04 18.49 10.18
CA ARG A 611 -20.69 18.20 10.66
C ARG A 611 -20.16 19.42 11.41
N GLY A 612 -20.66 19.63 12.63
CA GLY A 612 -20.17 20.62 13.58
C GLY A 612 -21.13 20.78 14.75
N ASP A 613 -20.74 20.32 15.94
CA ASP A 613 -21.31 20.66 17.25
C ASP A 613 -22.82 20.45 17.54
N GLY A 614 -23.52 19.57 16.81
CA GLY A 614 -24.94 19.27 17.07
C GLY A 614 -25.26 18.31 18.22
N SER A 615 -24.27 17.72 18.91
CA SER A 615 -24.51 16.77 20.01
C SER A 615 -24.90 17.42 21.34
N SER A 616 -24.90 18.76 21.44
CA SER A 616 -25.19 19.47 22.70
C SER A 616 -26.67 19.75 22.93
N LEU A 617 -27.47 20.02 21.89
CA LEU A 617 -28.84 20.51 22.07
C LEU A 617 -29.81 19.43 22.53
N LEU A 618 -29.86 18.27 21.86
CA LEU A 618 -30.75 17.17 22.28
C LEU A 618 -30.20 16.40 23.47
N GLY A 619 -28.88 16.25 23.57
CA GLY A 619 -28.22 15.62 24.73
C GLY A 619 -28.41 16.43 26.00
N GLY A 620 -28.14 17.74 25.95
CA GLY A 620 -28.32 18.64 27.09
C GLY A 620 -29.80 18.83 27.49
N LEU A 621 -30.73 18.78 26.53
CA LEU A 621 -32.16 18.79 26.82
C LEU A 621 -32.61 17.49 27.52
N PHE A 622 -32.10 16.33 27.08
CA PHE A 622 -32.44 15.03 27.69
C PHE A 622 -31.90 14.92 29.12
N ASP A 623 -30.65 15.32 29.35
CA ASP A 623 -30.03 15.30 30.68
C ASP A 623 -30.80 16.21 31.67
N ARG A 624 -31.20 17.42 31.26
CA ARG A 624 -31.99 18.32 32.12
C ARG A 624 -33.42 17.82 32.37
N ILE A 625 -34.06 17.19 31.38
CA ILE A 625 -35.39 16.57 31.57
C ILE A 625 -35.30 15.44 32.58
N GLN A 626 -34.22 14.66 32.52
CA GLN A 626 -33.98 13.57 33.46
C GLN A 626 -33.68 14.10 34.88
N GLU A 627 -32.85 15.14 35.02
CA GLU A 627 -32.61 15.81 36.31
C GLU A 627 -33.91 16.39 36.92
N GLY A 628 -34.78 17.01 36.10
CA GLY A 628 -36.07 17.55 36.56
C GLY A 628 -37.05 16.46 37.00
N LEU A 629 -37.08 15.32 36.31
CA LEU A 629 -37.88 14.15 36.68
C LEU A 629 -37.39 13.50 37.97
N GLU A 630 -36.08 13.41 38.16
CA GLU A 630 -35.45 12.89 39.39
C GLU A 630 -35.72 13.83 40.58
N ALA A 631 -35.62 15.14 40.40
CA ALA A 631 -35.94 16.13 41.44
C ALA A 631 -37.43 16.13 41.85
N ALA A 632 -38.34 15.96 40.88
CA ALA A 632 -39.79 15.90 41.13
C ALA A 632 -40.20 14.61 41.84
N THR A 633 -39.62 13.46 41.46
CA THR A 633 -39.87 12.19 42.14
C THR A 633 -39.30 12.15 43.56
N GLU A 634 -38.21 12.87 43.83
CA GLU A 634 -37.66 13.03 45.18
C GLU A 634 -38.50 13.98 46.05
N GLY A 635 -39.11 15.01 45.45
CA GLY A 635 -40.07 15.90 46.10
C GLY A 635 -41.36 15.19 46.51
N GLU A 636 -41.91 14.32 45.64
CA GLU A 636 -43.07 13.46 45.97
C GLU A 636 -42.75 12.43 47.06
N ARG A 637 -41.53 11.86 47.09
CA ARG A 637 -41.09 10.96 48.16
C ARG A 637 -41.00 11.66 49.52
N ARG A 638 -40.54 12.91 49.57
CA ARG A 638 -40.49 13.68 50.83
C ARG A 638 -41.85 14.17 51.31
N ALA A 639 -42.80 14.41 50.41
CA ALA A 639 -44.16 14.80 50.76
C ALA A 639 -45.03 13.61 51.22
N GLY A 640 -44.62 12.38 50.89
CA GLY A 640 -45.35 11.14 51.18
C GLY A 640 -44.93 10.38 52.43
N ASP A 641 -43.99 10.89 53.25
CA ASP A 641 -43.48 10.20 54.43
C ASP A 641 -44.02 10.85 55.74
N PRO A 642 -45.05 10.29 56.38
CA PRO A 642 -45.72 10.91 57.54
C PRO A 642 -44.98 10.72 58.88
N GLU A 643 -43.76 10.17 58.90
CA GLU A 643 -43.04 9.83 60.16
C GLU A 643 -41.87 10.76 60.54
N ALA A 644 -41.59 11.84 59.79
CA ALA A 644 -40.43 12.72 60.07
C ALA A 644 -40.78 14.07 60.70
N SER A 645 -41.93 14.20 61.38
CA SER A 645 -42.34 15.41 62.12
C SER A 645 -42.75 15.09 63.55
N ASP A 646 -41.90 14.38 64.29
CA ASP A 646 -41.89 14.45 65.75
C ASP A 646 -40.54 13.94 66.24
N LEU A 647 -39.62 14.87 66.57
CA LEU A 647 -38.52 14.73 67.53
C LEU A 647 -37.63 15.98 67.42
N ALA A 648 -38.17 17.11 67.89
CA ALA A 648 -37.36 18.24 68.33
C ALA A 648 -37.36 18.24 69.87
N ALA A 649 -36.24 17.87 70.50
CA ALA A 649 -35.95 18.23 71.88
C ALA A 649 -34.43 18.32 72.12
N PRO A 650 -33.99 19.19 73.06
CA PRO A 650 -32.67 19.83 73.03
C PRO A 650 -31.60 19.09 73.83
N SER A 651 -30.34 19.29 73.44
CA SER A 651 -29.13 18.77 74.10
C SER A 651 -28.90 19.38 75.49
N PRO A 652 -28.37 18.61 76.48
CA PRO A 652 -27.92 19.14 77.75
C PRO A 652 -26.45 19.62 77.70
N PRO A 653 -25.99 20.45 78.67
CA PRO A 653 -24.68 21.10 78.63
C PRO A 653 -23.58 20.33 79.37
N GLY A 654 -22.34 20.55 78.93
CA GLY A 654 -21.10 20.49 79.74
C GLY A 654 -20.47 19.13 79.96
N ASP A 655 -19.25 18.93 79.46
CA ASP A 655 -18.04 18.93 80.31
C ASP A 655 -16.77 18.73 79.48
N ASP A 656 -15.83 19.67 79.64
CA ASP A 656 -14.40 19.55 79.35
C ASP A 656 -13.74 18.99 80.62
N PRO A 657 -12.77 18.06 80.53
CA PRO A 657 -11.39 18.52 80.63
C PRO A 657 -10.37 17.69 79.83
N GLY A 658 -9.42 18.40 79.21
CA GLY A 658 -8.02 18.35 79.67
C GLY A 658 -7.10 17.24 79.13
N ALA A 659 -6.17 17.69 78.27
CA ALA A 659 -4.71 17.48 78.33
C ALA A 659 -4.11 16.05 78.38
N GLU A 660 -3.26 15.73 77.40
CA GLU A 660 -1.79 15.62 77.52
C GLU A 660 -1.20 14.85 76.32
N GLY A 661 -0.07 15.34 75.77
CA GLY A 661 0.84 14.58 74.90
C GLY A 661 1.10 15.18 73.52
#